data_AF-A0A522CUR9-F1
#
_entry.id   AF-A0A522CUR9-F1
#
_cell.length_a   1.000
_cell.length_b   1.000
_cell.length_c   1.000
_cell.angle_alpha   90.00
_cell.angle_beta   90.00
_cell.angle_gamma   90.00
#
_symmetry.space_group_name_H-M   'P 1'
#
loop_
_entity.id
_entity.type
_entity.pdbx_description
1 polymer ?
#
loop_
_entity_poly.entity_id
_entity_poly.type
_entity_poly.pdbx_seq_one_letter_code
_entity_poly.pdbx_strand_id
1 'polypeptide(L)'
;MRSTDRPEAPPRVASKADGAPALPRYRALRRATEALIRSLTPEDMGAQSMPDASPTKWHLAHTTWFFETFVLTPYLPGYRVFDGRFGYLFNSYYEAVGPRQPRPARGLITRPSVADILAYRAHVDAGMEKLLAAGAQAHAELIDLGLAHEEQHQELMLMDILHLFAQSPLAPAFAPPRAPASGQPAPLTWTGFAGGLVEIGHDGRGFAFDNEGPRHRVWLEPFRLADRLVTNAEWLAFMAAGGYAKPEFWLSEGWALARSEDWRAPIYWRETADGWRAMGLHGLRPLDPAQPVSHISYYEADAYAAWAGARLPTEAEWEHAAGSVAPQGNFRDSGALAAQAPSGNEGLQQMFGDLWEWTRSAYLPYPGYRPAEGAVGEYNGKFMSGQFVLRGGACVTPPGHIRATYRNFFYPHQRWMFSGLRLAKDGAGEGVRPSDLETDVVAGLSRSEKSIPPKHFYDARGSELFEEITELPEYYPTRTEVALLTRIAPEIAAAIPDGSALVEFGSGASTKTRIVLDAAPQVGVYAPIDISASALEGAARAIRADYPDLTVAPLRDDFTNALRLPPETEGRPIVGFFPGSTIGNFTPVQARAFLGAARRLLGQGASFIVGIDIAKDPATLVAAYDDARGVTAAFNKNLLTRINRELGADFDLSTFEHQAIWNAAESRMEMHLVSCKDQVAHVAGRAYRFAAGETIHTENSYKFTLARFADLAGSAGWRVASQWISPDPAFGIVLLGA
;
A
#
# COMPACT_ATOMS: atom_id res chain seq x y z
N MET A 1 37.56 -40.81 2.48
CA MET A 1 37.57 -39.36 2.76
C MET A 1 37.36 -38.64 1.44
N ARG A 2 36.10 -38.35 1.08
CA ARG A 2 35.75 -37.62 -0.15
C ARG A 2 35.28 -36.24 0.28
N SER A 3 35.94 -35.22 -0.28
CA SER A 3 35.65 -33.80 -0.09
C SER A 3 34.17 -33.52 -0.38
N THR A 4 33.49 -32.93 0.60
CA THR A 4 32.13 -32.41 0.46
C THR A 4 32.22 -31.04 -0.19
N ASP A 5 32.17 -30.98 -1.51
CA ASP A 5 31.95 -29.73 -2.23
C ASP A 5 30.51 -29.28 -1.98
N ARG A 6 30.36 -28.22 -1.18
CA ARG A 6 29.10 -27.49 -1.06
C ARG A 6 28.76 -26.90 -2.44
N PRO A 7 27.50 -26.98 -2.90
CA PRO A 7 27.10 -26.26 -4.10
C PRO A 7 27.31 -24.75 -3.88
N GLU A 8 28.12 -24.13 -4.75
CA GLU A 8 28.27 -22.67 -4.81
C GLU A 8 26.90 -22.01 -5.00
N ALA A 9 26.65 -20.95 -4.22
CA ALA A 9 25.47 -20.12 -4.37
C ALA A 9 25.43 -19.54 -5.80
N PRO A 10 24.26 -19.50 -6.46
CA PRO A 10 24.15 -18.89 -7.77
C PRO A 10 24.59 -17.41 -7.70
N PRO A 11 25.32 -16.90 -8.72
CA PRO A 11 25.78 -15.52 -8.72
C PRO A 11 24.58 -14.56 -8.67
N ARG A 12 24.64 -13.58 -7.75
CA ARG A 12 23.66 -12.47 -7.69
C ARG A 12 23.63 -11.76 -9.03
N VAL A 13 22.46 -11.72 -9.68
CA VAL A 13 22.24 -10.93 -10.89
C VAL A 13 22.17 -9.45 -10.47
N ALA A 14 23.08 -8.64 -10.99
CA ALA A 14 23.09 -7.19 -10.76
C ALA A 14 21.78 -6.57 -11.26
N SER A 15 21.27 -5.57 -10.54
CA SER A 15 20.00 -4.90 -10.87
C SER A 15 20.06 -4.27 -12.27
N LYS A 16 18.91 -4.27 -12.98
CA LYS A 16 18.76 -3.60 -14.29
C LYS A 16 18.91 -2.07 -14.21
N ALA A 17 18.99 -1.48 -13.01
CA ALA A 17 18.97 -0.05 -12.78
C ALA A 17 20.36 0.63 -12.77
N ASP A 18 21.47 -0.13 -12.77
CA ASP A 18 22.79 0.42 -12.39
C ASP A 18 23.77 0.65 -13.56
N GLY A 19 23.32 0.66 -14.82
CA GLY A 19 24.24 0.84 -15.96
C GLY A 19 25.29 -0.28 -16.09
N ALA A 20 25.03 -1.45 -15.47
CA ALA A 20 25.91 -2.60 -15.55
C ALA A 20 26.06 -3.06 -17.02
N PRO A 21 27.28 -3.43 -17.47
CA PRO A 21 27.49 -3.81 -18.87
C PRO A 21 26.58 -4.98 -19.28
N ALA A 22 26.00 -4.91 -20.48
CA ALA A 22 25.04 -5.91 -20.97
C ALA A 22 25.65 -7.31 -21.12
N LEU A 23 26.95 -7.43 -21.41
CA LEU A 23 27.63 -8.71 -21.61
C LEU A 23 27.65 -9.62 -20.35
N PRO A 24 28.09 -9.15 -19.16
CA PRO A 24 27.94 -9.90 -17.91
C PRO A 24 26.51 -10.37 -17.63
N ARG A 25 25.50 -9.51 -17.88
CA ARG A 25 24.08 -9.83 -17.68
C ARG A 25 23.62 -10.94 -18.62
N TYR A 26 23.96 -10.83 -19.91
CA TYR A 26 23.71 -11.87 -20.92
C TYR A 26 24.34 -13.20 -20.51
N ARG A 27 25.64 -13.22 -20.16
CA ARG A 27 26.33 -14.44 -19.73
C ARG A 27 25.71 -15.08 -18.49
N ALA A 28 25.31 -14.27 -17.50
CA ALA A 28 24.66 -14.77 -16.29
C ALA A 28 23.29 -15.38 -16.59
N LEU A 29 22.49 -14.74 -17.45
CA LEU A 29 21.21 -15.25 -17.92
C LEU A 29 21.36 -16.61 -18.63
N ARG A 30 22.28 -16.73 -19.58
CA ARG A 30 22.48 -17.97 -20.35
C ARG A 30 22.90 -19.13 -19.44
N ARG A 31 23.82 -18.88 -18.50
CA ARG A 31 24.20 -19.87 -17.47
C ARG A 31 23.03 -20.26 -16.57
N ALA A 32 22.16 -19.31 -16.21
CA ALA A 32 20.99 -19.61 -15.40
C ALA A 32 20.01 -20.54 -16.14
N THR A 33 19.82 -20.35 -17.45
CA THR A 33 19.04 -21.27 -18.29
C THR A 33 19.69 -22.65 -18.37
N GLU A 34 21.00 -22.73 -18.59
CA GLU A 34 21.73 -24.01 -18.61
C GLU A 34 21.66 -24.74 -17.27
N ALA A 35 21.66 -24.01 -16.16
CA ALA A 35 21.56 -24.59 -14.84
C ALA A 35 20.24 -25.37 -14.62
N LEU A 36 19.13 -24.92 -15.23
CA LEU A 36 17.81 -25.53 -15.13
C LEU A 36 17.71 -26.88 -15.85
N ILE A 37 18.56 -27.12 -16.85
CA ILE A 37 18.47 -28.32 -17.69
C ILE A 37 19.43 -29.44 -17.26
N ARG A 38 20.31 -29.18 -16.29
CA ARG A 38 21.37 -30.12 -15.89
C ARG A 38 20.87 -31.47 -15.38
N SER A 39 19.69 -31.50 -14.76
CA SER A 39 19.07 -32.72 -14.23
C SER A 39 18.12 -33.41 -15.21
N LEU A 40 17.91 -32.84 -16.41
CA LEU A 40 16.94 -33.34 -17.38
C LEU A 40 17.60 -34.27 -18.39
N THR A 41 16.88 -35.32 -18.77
CA THR A 41 17.26 -36.23 -19.85
C THR A 41 16.78 -35.70 -21.21
N PRO A 42 17.35 -36.15 -22.34
CA PRO A 42 16.83 -35.80 -23.67
C PRO A 42 15.34 -36.11 -23.85
N GLU A 43 14.85 -37.17 -23.20
CA GLU A 43 13.44 -37.57 -23.18
C GLU A 43 12.56 -36.52 -22.49
N ASP A 44 12.97 -36.07 -21.29
CA ASP A 44 12.26 -35.01 -20.54
C ASP A 44 12.18 -33.72 -21.37
N MET A 45 13.26 -33.39 -22.07
CA MET A 45 13.38 -32.15 -22.83
C MET A 45 12.63 -32.17 -24.16
N GLY A 46 12.20 -33.34 -24.63
CA GLY A 46 11.51 -33.53 -25.91
C GLY A 46 9.98 -33.58 -25.82
N ALA A 47 9.43 -33.94 -24.66
CA ALA A 47 8.00 -34.16 -24.48
C ALA A 47 7.19 -32.85 -24.36
N GLN A 48 5.93 -32.89 -24.81
CA GLN A 48 4.94 -31.83 -24.59
C GLN A 48 3.74 -32.44 -23.87
N SER A 49 3.51 -32.02 -22.63
CA SER A 49 2.51 -32.63 -21.73
C SER A 49 1.08 -32.09 -21.94
N MET A 50 0.93 -30.93 -22.58
CA MET A 50 -0.34 -30.35 -23.02
C MET A 50 -0.10 -29.26 -24.07
N PRO A 51 -1.12 -28.79 -24.82
CA PRO A 51 -0.96 -27.76 -25.84
C PRO A 51 -0.38 -26.43 -25.32
N ASP A 52 -0.64 -26.10 -24.06
CA ASP A 52 -0.13 -24.89 -23.44
C ASP A 52 1.36 -24.97 -23.07
N ALA A 53 1.82 -26.15 -22.66
CA ALA A 53 3.22 -26.41 -22.35
C ALA A 53 4.06 -26.51 -23.63
N SER A 54 5.35 -26.24 -23.54
CA SER A 54 6.33 -26.49 -24.61
C SER A 54 7.45 -27.40 -24.10
N PRO A 55 8.05 -28.23 -24.97
CA PRO A 55 9.23 -29.01 -24.60
C PRO A 55 10.36 -28.10 -24.12
N THR A 56 11.11 -28.50 -23.09
CA THR A 56 12.25 -27.72 -22.59
C THR A 56 13.25 -27.39 -23.69
N LYS A 57 13.50 -28.32 -24.62
CA LYS A 57 14.39 -28.05 -25.77
C LYS A 57 13.83 -26.99 -26.72
N TRP A 58 12.50 -26.89 -26.84
CA TRP A 58 11.88 -25.82 -27.61
C TRP A 58 12.11 -24.46 -26.94
N HIS A 59 11.98 -24.36 -25.61
CA HIS A 59 12.30 -23.11 -24.89
C HIS A 59 13.75 -22.68 -25.07
N LEU A 60 14.69 -23.63 -24.97
CA LEU A 60 16.12 -23.38 -25.21
C LEU A 60 16.41 -22.80 -26.59
N ALA A 61 15.76 -23.37 -27.61
CA ALA A 61 15.92 -22.94 -28.99
C ALA A 61 15.18 -21.64 -29.28
N HIS A 62 13.99 -21.44 -28.71
CA HIS A 62 13.17 -20.25 -28.90
C HIS A 62 13.81 -18.98 -28.34
N THR A 63 14.34 -19.03 -27.11
CA THR A 63 15.05 -17.88 -26.53
C THR A 63 16.29 -17.52 -27.33
N THR A 64 16.95 -18.53 -27.91
CA THR A 64 18.10 -18.36 -28.80
C THR A 64 17.71 -17.75 -30.14
N TRP A 65 16.59 -18.21 -30.70
CA TRP A 65 15.99 -17.66 -31.91
C TRP A 65 15.63 -16.18 -31.78
N PHE A 66 15.17 -15.74 -30.61
CA PHE A 66 14.90 -14.31 -30.36
C PHE A 66 16.16 -13.46 -30.60
N PHE A 67 17.30 -13.83 -29.98
CA PHE A 67 18.55 -13.11 -30.17
C PHE A 67 19.08 -13.22 -31.60
N GLU A 68 19.00 -14.39 -32.23
CA GLU A 68 19.43 -14.56 -33.62
C GLU A 68 18.64 -13.67 -34.59
N THR A 69 17.31 -13.67 -34.43
CA THR A 69 16.38 -13.03 -35.36
C THR A 69 16.35 -11.52 -35.19
N PHE A 70 16.14 -11.05 -33.95
CA PHE A 70 15.91 -9.62 -33.70
C PHE A 70 17.19 -8.85 -33.42
N VAL A 71 18.27 -9.52 -32.96
CA VAL A 71 19.50 -8.84 -32.53
C VAL A 71 20.66 -9.10 -33.49
N LEU A 72 21.04 -10.36 -33.72
CA LEU A 72 22.25 -10.67 -34.49
C LEU A 72 22.09 -10.45 -35.99
N THR A 73 20.99 -10.93 -36.57
CA THR A 73 20.76 -10.82 -38.02
C THR A 73 20.72 -9.35 -38.49
N PRO A 74 20.06 -8.41 -37.77
CA PRO A 74 20.04 -7.00 -38.20
C PRO A 74 21.30 -6.21 -37.82
N TYR A 75 21.97 -6.55 -36.71
CA TYR A 75 22.95 -5.64 -36.09
C TYR A 75 24.38 -6.18 -35.98
N LEU A 76 24.65 -7.45 -36.29
CA LEU A 76 26.02 -7.97 -36.36
C LEU A 76 26.45 -8.13 -37.83
N PRO A 77 27.31 -7.23 -38.37
CA PRO A 77 27.74 -7.30 -39.76
C PRO A 77 28.38 -8.65 -40.11
N GLY A 78 27.94 -9.24 -41.22
CA GLY A 78 28.45 -10.53 -41.70
C GLY A 78 28.03 -11.74 -40.88
N TYR A 79 27.04 -11.60 -39.98
CA TYR A 79 26.50 -12.72 -39.23
C TYR A 79 25.93 -13.81 -40.16
N ARG A 80 26.21 -15.07 -39.84
CA ARG A 80 25.66 -16.24 -40.53
C ARG A 80 24.67 -16.94 -39.63
N VAL A 81 23.42 -17.04 -40.09
CA VAL A 81 22.37 -17.80 -39.43
C VAL A 81 22.79 -19.26 -39.28
N PHE A 82 22.51 -19.86 -38.11
CA PHE A 82 22.89 -21.24 -37.81
C PHE A 82 22.23 -22.26 -38.77
N ASP A 83 20.91 -22.16 -38.92
CA ASP A 83 20.11 -22.95 -39.87
C ASP A 83 18.84 -22.16 -40.24
N GLY A 84 18.65 -21.86 -41.52
CA GLY A 84 17.50 -21.06 -41.99
C GLY A 84 16.12 -21.67 -41.68
N ARG A 85 16.05 -22.98 -41.40
CA ARG A 85 14.80 -23.67 -41.03
C ARG A 85 14.38 -23.39 -39.59
N PHE A 86 15.29 -22.97 -38.73
CA PHE A 86 15.02 -22.75 -37.30
C PHE A 86 14.06 -21.59 -37.07
N GLY A 87 14.00 -20.63 -37.99
CA GLY A 87 13.00 -19.57 -38.00
C GLY A 87 11.57 -20.09 -37.97
N TYR A 88 11.25 -21.11 -38.77
CA TYR A 88 9.92 -21.75 -38.77
C TYR A 88 9.65 -22.56 -37.50
N LEU A 89 10.66 -23.29 -37.01
CA LEU A 89 10.49 -24.21 -35.87
C LEU A 89 10.34 -23.48 -34.53
N PHE A 90 11.03 -22.35 -34.38
CA PHE A 90 11.18 -21.67 -33.10
C PHE A 90 10.57 -20.27 -33.07
N ASN A 91 9.92 -19.81 -34.14
CA ASN A 91 8.97 -18.69 -34.03
C ASN A 91 7.80 -19.09 -33.12
N SER A 92 7.53 -18.29 -32.09
CA SER A 92 6.44 -18.53 -31.15
C SER A 92 5.08 -18.21 -31.74
N TYR A 93 4.91 -16.94 -32.15
CA TYR A 93 3.66 -16.34 -32.56
C TYR A 93 3.83 -15.08 -33.41
N TYR A 94 5.04 -14.69 -33.82
CA TYR A 94 5.27 -13.45 -34.57
C TYR A 94 4.83 -13.63 -36.03
N GLU A 95 3.60 -13.23 -36.34
CA GLU A 95 3.02 -13.46 -37.67
C GLU A 95 3.71 -12.59 -38.73
N ALA A 96 4.17 -11.39 -38.36
CA ALA A 96 4.98 -10.54 -39.23
C ALA A 96 6.36 -11.15 -39.60
N VAL A 97 6.86 -12.11 -38.83
CA VAL A 97 8.13 -12.81 -39.12
C VAL A 97 7.91 -13.96 -40.10
N GLY A 98 6.75 -14.61 -40.08
CA GLY A 98 6.37 -15.66 -41.03
C GLY A 98 5.76 -16.91 -40.41
N PRO A 99 5.54 -17.97 -41.21
CA PRO A 99 4.89 -19.19 -40.76
C PRO A 99 5.69 -19.89 -39.66
N ARG A 100 4.99 -20.71 -38.85
CA ARG A 100 5.55 -21.35 -37.66
C ARG A 100 5.03 -22.76 -37.46
N GLN A 101 5.82 -23.58 -36.77
CA GLN A 101 5.37 -24.88 -36.26
C GLN A 101 4.16 -24.68 -35.33
N PRO A 102 3.04 -25.42 -35.53
CA PRO A 102 1.87 -25.30 -34.67
C PRO A 102 2.21 -25.56 -33.20
N ARG A 103 1.75 -24.68 -32.30
CA ARG A 103 2.04 -24.77 -30.86
C ARG A 103 1.68 -26.15 -30.24
N PRO A 104 0.50 -26.76 -30.54
CA PRO A 104 0.15 -28.08 -30.01
C PRO A 104 1.02 -29.23 -30.54
N ALA A 105 1.82 -28.99 -31.58
CA ALA A 105 2.65 -29.99 -32.25
C ALA A 105 4.16 -29.77 -32.00
N ARG A 106 4.54 -29.00 -30.97
CA ARG A 106 5.94 -28.77 -30.61
C ARG A 106 6.62 -30.04 -30.08
N GLY A 107 5.89 -30.89 -29.37
CA GLY A 107 6.37 -32.19 -28.88
C GLY A 107 6.65 -33.22 -29.98
N LEU A 108 6.19 -32.98 -31.21
CA LEU A 108 6.46 -33.86 -32.36
C LEU A 108 7.79 -33.53 -33.05
N ILE A 109 8.45 -32.44 -32.65
CA ILE A 109 9.75 -32.02 -33.19
C ILE A 109 10.83 -32.92 -32.59
N THR A 110 11.08 -34.10 -33.15
CA THR A 110 12.17 -34.98 -32.70
C THR A 110 13.54 -34.50 -33.15
N ARG A 111 13.59 -33.70 -34.24
CA ARG A 111 14.79 -32.99 -34.72
C ARG A 111 14.48 -31.50 -34.87
N PRO A 112 15.39 -30.60 -34.47
CA PRO A 112 16.75 -30.84 -33.98
C PRO A 112 16.82 -31.54 -32.61
N SER A 113 17.90 -32.29 -32.38
CA SER A 113 18.19 -32.96 -31.11
C SER A 113 18.58 -31.94 -30.02
N VAL A 114 18.62 -32.37 -28.76
CA VAL A 114 19.11 -31.50 -27.67
C VAL A 114 20.55 -31.05 -27.93
N ALA A 115 21.41 -31.93 -28.44
CA ALA A 115 22.78 -31.58 -28.80
C ALA A 115 22.85 -30.50 -29.91
N ASP A 116 22.02 -30.63 -30.95
CA ASP A 116 21.92 -29.62 -32.01
C ASP A 116 21.47 -28.25 -31.46
N ILE A 117 20.53 -28.27 -30.51
CA ILE A 117 20.01 -27.05 -29.86
C ILE A 117 21.08 -26.41 -28.96
N LEU A 118 21.88 -27.19 -28.25
CA LEU A 118 23.00 -26.66 -27.47
C LEU A 118 24.10 -26.08 -28.38
N ALA A 119 24.37 -26.72 -29.53
CA ALA A 119 25.28 -26.15 -30.53
C ALA A 119 24.73 -24.83 -31.11
N TYR A 120 23.42 -24.75 -31.35
CA TYR A 120 22.76 -23.52 -31.77
C TYR A 120 22.89 -22.40 -30.73
N ARG A 121 22.65 -22.73 -29.45
CA ARG A 121 22.86 -21.78 -28.33
C ARG A 121 24.28 -21.23 -28.34
N ALA A 122 25.29 -22.10 -28.40
CA ALA A 122 26.69 -21.69 -28.42
C ALA A 122 27.06 -20.79 -29.61
N HIS A 123 26.49 -21.06 -30.79
CA HIS A 123 26.70 -20.22 -31.99
C HIS A 123 26.14 -18.80 -31.81
N VAL A 124 24.91 -18.69 -31.31
CA VAL A 124 24.27 -17.39 -31.05
C VAL A 124 24.97 -16.67 -29.89
N ASP A 125 25.37 -17.39 -28.84
CA ASP A 125 26.15 -16.83 -27.74
C ASP A 125 27.44 -16.21 -28.24
N ALA A 126 28.20 -16.90 -29.10
CA ALA A 126 29.42 -16.35 -29.71
C ALA A 126 29.16 -15.08 -30.54
N GLY A 127 28.00 -14.99 -31.21
CA GLY A 127 27.56 -13.79 -31.92
C GLY A 127 27.23 -12.64 -30.97
N MET A 128 26.44 -12.93 -29.93
CA MET A 128 26.06 -11.94 -28.92
C MET A 128 27.26 -11.41 -28.15
N GLU A 129 28.22 -12.25 -27.80
CA GLU A 129 29.44 -11.81 -27.14
C GLU A 129 30.24 -10.83 -28.01
N LYS A 130 30.37 -11.09 -29.31
CA LYS A 130 31.02 -10.17 -30.25
C LYS A 130 30.28 -8.84 -30.36
N LEU A 131 28.95 -8.89 -30.52
CA LEU A 131 28.13 -7.70 -30.66
C LEU A 131 28.17 -6.83 -29.39
N LEU A 132 28.00 -7.44 -28.21
CA LEU A 132 28.00 -6.73 -26.94
C LEU A 132 29.38 -6.18 -26.58
N ALA A 133 30.47 -6.90 -26.91
CA ALA A 133 31.83 -6.41 -26.71
C ALA A 133 32.18 -5.21 -27.61
N ALA A 134 31.55 -5.10 -28.79
CA ALA A 134 31.75 -3.98 -29.73
C ALA A 134 30.96 -2.71 -29.36
N GLY A 135 30.17 -2.72 -28.27
CA GLY A 135 29.43 -1.54 -27.80
C GLY A 135 28.03 -1.41 -28.43
N ALA A 136 27.15 -2.37 -28.17
CA ALA A 136 25.78 -2.43 -28.71
C ALA A 136 24.77 -1.46 -28.02
N GLN A 137 25.22 -0.29 -27.55
CA GLN A 137 24.40 0.63 -26.75
C GLN A 137 23.17 1.15 -27.52
N ALA A 138 23.27 1.26 -28.86
CA ALA A 138 22.19 1.73 -29.73
C ALA A 138 20.94 0.82 -29.73
N HIS A 139 21.02 -0.39 -29.18
CA HIS A 139 19.93 -1.37 -29.15
C HIS A 139 19.66 -1.90 -27.74
N ALA A 140 20.00 -1.12 -26.70
CA ALA A 140 19.90 -1.53 -25.30
C ALA A 140 18.49 -2.00 -24.91
N GLU A 141 17.44 -1.31 -25.35
CA GLU A 141 16.05 -1.67 -25.05
C GLU A 141 15.65 -3.05 -25.62
N LEU A 142 16.05 -3.34 -26.86
CA LEU A 142 15.78 -4.63 -27.50
C LEU A 142 16.57 -5.77 -26.86
N ILE A 143 17.82 -5.49 -26.44
CA ILE A 143 18.63 -6.45 -25.69
C ILE A 143 17.98 -6.72 -24.34
N ASP A 144 17.57 -5.68 -23.61
CA ASP A 144 16.88 -5.83 -22.31
C ASP A 144 15.57 -6.60 -22.45
N LEU A 145 14.82 -6.38 -23.53
CA LEU A 145 13.63 -7.18 -23.87
C LEU A 145 14.00 -8.65 -24.09
N GLY A 146 15.04 -8.95 -24.86
CA GLY A 146 15.50 -10.32 -25.07
C GLY A 146 15.95 -11.00 -23.79
N LEU A 147 16.63 -10.28 -22.90
CA LEU A 147 17.01 -10.77 -21.58
C LEU A 147 15.77 -11.09 -20.73
N ALA A 148 14.80 -10.17 -20.68
CA ALA A 148 13.56 -10.36 -19.93
C ALA A 148 12.68 -11.48 -20.53
N HIS A 149 12.69 -11.65 -21.84
CA HIS A 149 12.02 -12.73 -22.54
C HIS A 149 12.58 -14.11 -22.16
N GLU A 150 13.91 -14.27 -22.10
CA GLU A 150 14.49 -15.53 -21.63
C GLU A 150 14.24 -15.76 -20.14
N GLU A 151 14.15 -14.71 -19.30
CA GLU A 151 13.72 -14.82 -17.89
C GLU A 151 12.28 -15.37 -17.77
N GLN A 152 11.34 -14.90 -18.58
CA GLN A 152 9.98 -15.46 -18.65
C GLN A 152 10.02 -16.95 -19.05
N HIS A 153 10.87 -17.30 -20.01
CA HIS A 153 11.02 -18.69 -20.45
C HIS A 153 11.70 -19.59 -19.42
N GLN A 154 12.57 -19.06 -18.56
CA GLN A 154 13.12 -19.82 -17.44
C GLN A 154 12.03 -20.22 -16.44
N GLU A 155 11.07 -19.33 -16.19
CA GLU A 155 9.90 -19.62 -15.36
C GLU A 155 8.97 -20.65 -16.03
N LEU A 156 8.65 -20.45 -17.31
CA LEU A 156 7.83 -21.40 -18.09
C LEU A 156 8.43 -22.81 -18.15
N MET A 157 9.77 -22.94 -18.29
CA MET A 157 10.43 -24.24 -18.26
C MET A 157 10.08 -25.02 -16.99
N LEU A 158 10.10 -24.36 -15.82
CA LEU A 158 9.81 -25.01 -14.55
C LEU A 158 8.33 -25.39 -14.42
N MET A 159 7.41 -24.53 -14.91
CA MET A 159 5.98 -24.84 -14.98
C MET A 159 5.70 -26.05 -15.87
N ASP A 160 6.32 -26.09 -17.05
CA ASP A 160 6.08 -27.12 -18.06
C ASP A 160 6.71 -28.47 -17.68
N ILE A 161 7.90 -28.44 -17.06
CA ILE A 161 8.55 -29.62 -16.46
C ILE A 161 7.67 -30.17 -15.34
N LEU A 162 7.15 -29.32 -14.44
CA LEU A 162 6.26 -29.77 -13.37
C LEU A 162 5.02 -30.45 -13.94
N HIS A 163 4.36 -29.83 -14.94
CA HIS A 163 3.19 -30.44 -15.57
C HIS A 163 3.54 -31.79 -16.22
N LEU A 164 4.67 -31.89 -16.93
CA LEU A 164 5.16 -33.14 -17.52
C LEU A 164 5.38 -34.22 -16.46
N PHE A 165 6.10 -33.89 -15.38
CA PHE A 165 6.41 -34.83 -14.31
C PHE A 165 5.15 -35.25 -13.54
N ALA A 166 4.16 -34.37 -13.43
CA ALA A 166 2.85 -34.69 -12.87
C ALA A 166 2.04 -35.67 -13.73
N GLN A 167 2.28 -35.78 -15.04
CA GLN A 167 1.64 -36.81 -15.86
C GLN A 167 2.24 -38.20 -15.66
N SER A 168 3.47 -38.29 -15.14
CA SER A 168 4.15 -39.57 -14.96
C SER A 168 3.61 -40.32 -13.74
N PRO A 169 3.27 -41.62 -13.87
CA PRO A 169 2.90 -42.45 -12.73
C PRO A 169 4.07 -42.70 -11.77
N LEU A 170 5.31 -42.45 -12.21
CA LEU A 170 6.51 -42.57 -11.39
C LEU A 170 6.75 -41.33 -10.50
N ALA A 171 6.00 -40.24 -10.71
CA ALA A 171 6.12 -38.97 -9.99
C ALA A 171 7.59 -38.50 -9.81
N PRO A 172 8.37 -38.36 -10.90
CA PRO A 172 9.77 -37.94 -10.83
C PRO A 172 9.90 -36.53 -10.23
N ALA A 173 10.97 -36.30 -9.49
CA ALA A 173 11.26 -34.98 -8.91
C ALA A 173 12.29 -34.24 -9.77
N PHE A 174 12.05 -32.95 -10.02
CA PHE A 174 13.02 -32.08 -10.68
C PHE A 174 14.20 -31.72 -9.76
N ALA A 175 13.90 -31.48 -8.49
CA ALA A 175 14.84 -31.12 -7.44
C ALA A 175 14.82 -32.17 -6.30
N PRO A 176 15.94 -32.35 -5.56
CA PRO A 176 16.00 -33.33 -4.48
C PRO A 176 14.94 -33.05 -3.40
N PRO A 177 14.43 -34.08 -2.71
CA PRO A 177 13.41 -33.89 -1.70
C PRO A 177 13.90 -32.97 -0.58
N ARG A 178 13.02 -32.06 -0.16
CA ARG A 178 13.27 -31.12 0.94
C ARG A 178 12.38 -31.49 2.13
N ALA A 179 12.93 -31.37 3.34
CA ALA A 179 12.18 -31.59 4.58
C ALA A 179 10.92 -30.69 4.61
N PRO A 180 9.78 -31.20 5.09
CA PRO A 180 8.60 -30.37 5.28
C PRO A 180 8.91 -29.25 6.28
N ALA A 181 8.44 -28.04 5.98
CA ALA A 181 8.46 -26.96 6.95
C ALA A 181 7.37 -27.24 8.00
N SER A 182 7.68 -27.03 9.27
CA SER A 182 6.72 -27.18 10.38
C SER A 182 6.33 -25.80 10.90
N GLY A 183 5.06 -25.46 10.80
CA GLY A 183 4.51 -24.25 11.39
C GLY A 183 3.00 -24.18 11.18
N GLN A 184 2.28 -23.51 12.07
CA GLN A 184 0.92 -23.07 11.78
C GLN A 184 1.01 -21.63 11.27
N PRO A 185 0.35 -21.30 10.15
CA PRO A 185 0.33 -19.92 9.68
C PRO A 185 -0.42 -19.06 10.69
N ALA A 186 0.03 -17.82 10.89
CA ALA A 186 -0.72 -16.86 11.69
C ALA A 186 -2.15 -16.68 11.13
N PRO A 187 -3.14 -16.37 11.99
CA PRO A 187 -4.48 -16.01 11.53
C PRO A 187 -4.40 -14.91 10.46
N LEU A 188 -5.20 -15.03 9.41
CA LEU A 188 -5.27 -14.02 8.35
C LEU A 188 -5.77 -12.70 8.95
N THR A 189 -5.03 -11.62 8.73
CA THR A 189 -5.42 -10.27 9.12
C THR A 189 -5.64 -9.39 7.90
N TRP A 190 -6.17 -8.19 8.10
CA TRP A 190 -6.53 -7.28 7.01
C TRP A 190 -5.76 -5.97 7.14
N THR A 191 -5.09 -5.56 6.07
CA THR A 191 -4.51 -4.22 5.92
C THR A 191 -5.47 -3.36 5.13
N GLY A 192 -5.93 -2.26 5.71
CA GLY A 192 -6.80 -1.29 5.06
C GLY A 192 -6.03 -0.28 4.21
N PHE A 193 -6.72 0.26 3.21
CA PHE A 193 -6.23 1.27 2.31
C PHE A 193 -7.36 2.28 2.11
N ALA A 194 -7.05 3.57 2.31
CA ALA A 194 -8.03 4.63 2.17
C ALA A 194 -8.52 4.81 0.72
N GLY A 195 -7.76 4.33 -0.26
CA GLY A 195 -8.04 4.58 -1.67
C GLY A 195 -7.75 6.03 -2.06
N GLY A 196 -8.57 6.59 -2.95
CA GLY A 196 -8.42 7.91 -3.53
C GLY A 196 -7.84 7.87 -4.95
N LEU A 197 -7.43 9.05 -5.43
CA LEU A 197 -6.78 9.19 -6.73
C LEU A 197 -5.31 8.74 -6.62
N VAL A 198 -4.98 7.63 -7.27
CA VAL A 198 -3.64 7.06 -7.29
C VAL A 198 -3.10 7.01 -8.73
N GLU A 199 -1.80 6.80 -8.86
CA GLU A 199 -1.19 6.50 -10.15
C GLU A 199 -0.66 5.07 -10.17
N ILE A 200 -0.95 4.36 -11.25
CA ILE A 200 -0.42 3.02 -11.53
C ILE A 200 0.29 3.01 -12.88
N GLY A 201 1.19 2.06 -13.06
CA GLY A 201 2.01 1.87 -14.25
C GLY A 201 3.45 2.36 -14.08
N HIS A 202 4.29 1.86 -14.99
CA HIS A 202 5.75 2.09 -14.98
C HIS A 202 6.10 3.57 -15.02
N ASP A 203 7.04 3.99 -14.18
CA ASP A 203 7.43 5.40 -13.99
C ASP A 203 8.39 5.93 -15.08
N GLY A 204 8.75 5.09 -16.04
CA GLY A 204 9.66 5.41 -17.14
C GLY A 204 11.14 5.19 -16.83
N ARG A 205 11.50 4.71 -15.63
CA ARG A 205 12.91 4.46 -15.26
C ARG A 205 13.26 2.97 -15.35
N GLY A 206 14.28 2.65 -16.13
CA GLY A 206 14.72 1.27 -16.33
C GLY A 206 13.74 0.45 -17.18
N PHE A 207 14.03 -0.84 -17.32
CA PHE A 207 13.26 -1.75 -18.16
C PHE A 207 11.87 -2.07 -17.57
N ALA A 208 10.85 -1.99 -18.42
CA ALA A 208 9.53 -2.57 -18.20
C ALA A 208 8.98 -3.10 -19.54
N PHE A 209 8.03 -4.04 -19.48
CA PHE A 209 7.27 -4.40 -20.67
C PHE A 209 6.33 -3.25 -21.06
N ASP A 210 6.04 -3.12 -22.36
CA ASP A 210 5.15 -2.09 -22.91
C ASP A 210 3.76 -2.11 -22.27
N ASN A 211 3.28 -3.29 -21.86
CA ASN A 211 1.99 -3.46 -21.19
C ASN A 211 1.92 -2.86 -19.77
N GLU A 212 3.07 -2.51 -19.16
CA GLU A 212 3.15 -1.89 -17.83
C GLU A 212 2.88 -0.37 -17.89
N GLY A 213 2.76 0.21 -19.09
CA GLY A 213 2.58 1.65 -19.29
C GLY A 213 1.51 2.03 -20.33
N PRO A 214 1.26 3.34 -20.49
CA PRO A 214 1.86 4.43 -19.71
C PRO A 214 1.29 4.52 -18.28
N ARG A 215 2.05 5.16 -17.39
CA ARG A 215 1.56 5.52 -16.05
C ARG A 215 0.35 6.43 -16.18
N HIS A 216 -0.70 6.13 -15.43
CA HIS A 216 -1.97 6.83 -15.52
C HIS A 216 -2.70 6.85 -14.16
N ARG A 217 -3.67 7.75 -14.05
CA ARG A 217 -4.46 7.94 -12.83
C ARG A 217 -5.64 6.97 -12.79
N VAL A 218 -5.85 6.37 -11.63
CA VAL A 218 -7.00 5.51 -11.33
C VAL A 218 -7.59 5.96 -9.99
N TRP A 219 -8.91 5.93 -9.89
CA TRP A 219 -9.61 6.14 -8.62
C TRP A 219 -9.81 4.80 -7.94
N LEU A 220 -9.38 4.68 -6.68
CA LEU A 220 -9.62 3.53 -5.82
C LEU A 220 -10.62 3.91 -4.73
N GLU A 221 -11.66 3.10 -4.56
CA GLU A 221 -12.47 3.18 -3.34
C GLU A 221 -11.68 2.61 -2.15
N PRO A 222 -11.99 2.97 -0.90
CA PRO A 222 -11.37 2.35 0.25
C PRO A 222 -11.53 0.83 0.23
N PHE A 223 -10.46 0.10 0.50
CA PHE A 223 -10.41 -1.35 0.43
C PHE A 223 -9.51 -1.93 1.51
N ARG A 224 -9.51 -3.25 1.66
CA ARG A 224 -8.60 -4.01 2.48
C ARG A 224 -8.00 -5.15 1.68
N LEU A 225 -6.73 -5.46 1.93
CA LEU A 225 -6.11 -6.70 1.48
C LEU A 225 -5.84 -7.61 2.66
N ALA A 226 -5.95 -8.92 2.43
CA ALA A 226 -5.39 -9.90 3.34
C ALA A 226 -3.88 -9.68 3.45
N ASP A 227 -3.35 -9.78 4.67
CA ASP A 227 -1.93 -9.64 4.97
C ASP A 227 -1.07 -10.73 4.33
N ARG A 228 -1.62 -11.92 4.06
CA ARG A 228 -0.93 -13.04 3.40
C ARG A 228 -1.78 -13.71 2.33
N LEU A 229 -1.16 -14.64 1.61
CA LEU A 229 -1.85 -15.54 0.69
C LEU A 229 -2.73 -16.53 1.47
N VAL A 230 -3.77 -17.04 0.80
CA VAL A 230 -4.61 -18.13 1.31
C VAL A 230 -3.79 -19.42 1.36
N THR A 231 -3.92 -20.16 2.46
CA THR A 231 -3.17 -21.39 2.72
C THR A 231 -3.89 -22.65 2.26
N ASN A 232 -3.14 -23.74 2.14
CA ASN A 232 -3.68 -25.08 1.87
C ASN A 232 -4.69 -25.53 2.93
N ALA A 233 -4.49 -25.21 4.21
CA ALA A 233 -5.45 -25.51 5.27
C ALA A 233 -6.80 -24.80 5.06
N GLU A 234 -6.75 -23.53 4.70
CA GLU A 234 -7.94 -22.74 4.43
C GLU A 234 -8.64 -23.21 3.14
N TRP A 235 -7.89 -23.67 2.13
CA TRP A 235 -8.45 -24.29 0.93
C TRP A 235 -9.09 -25.66 1.20
N LEU A 236 -8.49 -26.47 2.06
CA LEU A 236 -9.10 -27.72 2.52
C LEU A 236 -10.45 -27.46 3.21
N ALA A 237 -10.58 -26.37 3.98
CA ALA A 237 -11.86 -25.96 4.57
C ALA A 237 -12.91 -25.58 3.51
N PHE A 238 -12.52 -24.88 2.44
CA PHE A 238 -13.38 -24.61 1.28
C PHE A 238 -13.85 -25.90 0.61
N MET A 239 -12.93 -26.84 0.36
CA MET A 239 -13.26 -28.15 -0.22
C MET A 239 -14.23 -28.93 0.69
N ALA A 240 -13.94 -29.00 2.00
CA ALA A 240 -14.78 -29.70 2.97
C ALA A 240 -16.18 -29.08 3.11
N ALA A 241 -16.31 -27.76 2.92
CA ALA A 241 -17.60 -27.06 2.89
C ALA A 241 -18.39 -27.27 1.59
N GLY A 242 -17.90 -28.12 0.67
CA GLY A 242 -18.51 -28.40 -0.63
C GLY A 242 -18.22 -27.34 -1.68
N GLY A 243 -17.10 -26.62 -1.59
CA GLY A 243 -16.74 -25.52 -2.48
C GLY A 243 -16.81 -25.86 -3.98
N TYR A 244 -16.35 -27.05 -4.38
CA TYR A 244 -16.44 -27.55 -5.77
C TYR A 244 -17.81 -28.16 -6.15
N ALA A 245 -18.76 -28.22 -5.20
CA ALA A 245 -20.09 -28.79 -5.39
C ALA A 245 -21.22 -27.75 -5.33
N LYS A 246 -20.88 -26.49 -5.02
CA LYS A 246 -21.83 -25.40 -4.75
C LYS A 246 -21.76 -24.33 -5.84
N PRO A 247 -22.70 -24.30 -6.81
CA PRO A 247 -22.65 -23.38 -7.95
C PRO A 247 -22.76 -21.90 -7.55
N GLU A 248 -23.32 -21.58 -6.38
CA GLU A 248 -23.53 -20.20 -5.92
C GLU A 248 -22.24 -19.40 -5.73
N PHE A 249 -21.09 -20.08 -5.59
CA PHE A 249 -19.79 -19.42 -5.47
C PHE A 249 -19.10 -19.19 -6.82
N TRP A 250 -19.54 -19.84 -7.89
CA TRP A 250 -18.79 -19.90 -9.14
C TRP A 250 -19.35 -18.95 -10.19
N LEU A 251 -18.47 -18.32 -10.96
CA LEU A 251 -18.82 -17.76 -12.25
C LEU A 251 -19.35 -18.86 -13.17
N SER A 252 -20.35 -18.55 -13.99
CA SER A 252 -21.08 -19.55 -14.79
C SER A 252 -20.17 -20.38 -15.71
N GLU A 253 -19.19 -19.75 -16.36
CA GLU A 253 -18.23 -20.47 -17.22
C GLU A 253 -17.31 -21.38 -16.40
N GLY A 254 -16.83 -20.87 -15.26
CA GLY A 254 -16.01 -21.65 -14.32
C GLY A 254 -16.75 -22.87 -13.77
N TRP A 255 -18.04 -22.72 -13.41
CA TRP A 255 -18.88 -23.83 -12.97
C TRP A 255 -19.04 -24.89 -14.07
N ALA A 256 -19.38 -24.47 -15.29
CA ALA A 256 -19.57 -25.37 -16.41
C ALA A 256 -18.29 -26.18 -16.70
N LEU A 257 -17.13 -25.51 -16.70
CA LEU A 257 -15.84 -26.14 -16.95
C LEU A 257 -15.42 -27.08 -15.82
N ALA A 258 -15.51 -26.63 -14.57
CA ALA A 258 -15.21 -27.45 -13.39
C ALA A 258 -16.07 -28.72 -13.36
N ARG A 259 -17.34 -28.63 -13.82
CA ARG A 259 -18.20 -29.80 -13.97
C ARG A 259 -17.81 -30.72 -15.11
N SER A 260 -17.44 -30.17 -16.28
CA SER A 260 -17.07 -30.99 -17.45
C SER A 260 -15.73 -31.72 -17.27
N GLU A 261 -14.82 -31.13 -16.50
CA GLU A 261 -13.49 -31.69 -16.23
C GLU A 261 -13.38 -32.34 -14.84
N ASP A 262 -14.49 -32.43 -14.09
CA ASP A 262 -14.60 -32.98 -12.75
C ASP A 262 -13.53 -32.46 -11.76
N TRP A 263 -13.37 -31.13 -11.70
CA TRP A 263 -12.46 -30.50 -10.75
C TRP A 263 -12.95 -30.71 -9.32
N ARG A 264 -12.05 -31.18 -8.43
CA ARG A 264 -12.35 -31.45 -7.01
C ARG A 264 -11.32 -30.87 -6.03
N ALA A 265 -10.17 -30.43 -6.54
CA ALA A 265 -9.03 -29.89 -5.81
C ALA A 265 -8.11 -29.16 -6.81
N PRO A 266 -7.12 -28.37 -6.36
CA PRO A 266 -6.08 -27.81 -7.22
C PRO A 266 -5.39 -28.89 -8.08
N ILE A 267 -4.94 -28.55 -9.29
CA ILE A 267 -4.67 -29.52 -10.38
C ILE A 267 -3.67 -30.63 -10.02
N TYR A 268 -2.72 -30.36 -9.13
CA TYR A 268 -1.67 -31.33 -8.75
C TYR A 268 -1.95 -32.08 -7.44
N TRP A 269 -3.10 -31.85 -6.82
CA TRP A 269 -3.48 -32.55 -5.60
C TRP A 269 -4.00 -33.95 -5.93
N ARG A 270 -3.60 -34.91 -5.11
CA ARG A 270 -3.98 -36.32 -5.20
C ARG A 270 -4.42 -36.80 -3.83
N GLU A 271 -5.63 -37.33 -3.77
CA GLU A 271 -6.11 -38.03 -2.58
C GLU A 271 -5.43 -39.41 -2.50
N THR A 272 -4.88 -39.73 -1.32
CA THR A 272 -4.26 -41.02 -1.03
C THR A 272 -4.81 -41.56 0.28
N ALA A 273 -4.53 -42.82 0.61
CA ALA A 273 -4.97 -43.43 1.87
C ALA A 273 -4.49 -42.66 3.12
N ASP A 274 -3.35 -41.97 3.02
CA ASP A 274 -2.74 -41.18 4.10
C ASP A 274 -3.11 -39.69 4.03
N GLY A 275 -4.09 -39.32 3.19
CA GLY A 275 -4.56 -37.95 2.98
C GLY A 275 -4.09 -37.33 1.67
N TRP A 276 -4.17 -35.99 1.59
CA TRP A 276 -3.82 -35.23 0.39
C TRP A 276 -2.31 -35.12 0.19
N ARG A 277 -1.87 -35.38 -1.04
CA ARG A 277 -0.50 -35.15 -1.51
C ARG A 277 -0.54 -34.21 -2.71
N ALA A 278 0.50 -33.41 -2.91
CA ALA A 278 0.62 -32.52 -4.06
C ALA A 278 1.92 -32.80 -4.83
N MET A 279 1.82 -32.82 -6.16
CA MET A 279 3.00 -32.83 -7.02
C MET A 279 3.61 -31.43 -7.07
N GLY A 280 4.91 -31.33 -6.78
CA GLY A 280 5.70 -30.11 -6.97
C GLY A 280 7.06 -30.42 -7.60
N LEU A 281 7.93 -29.41 -7.73
CA LEU A 281 9.27 -29.61 -8.29
C LEU A 281 10.14 -30.57 -7.46
N HIS A 282 9.80 -30.79 -6.19
CA HIS A 282 10.43 -31.77 -5.31
C HIS A 282 9.75 -33.16 -5.33
N GLY A 283 8.90 -33.43 -6.33
CA GLY A 283 8.12 -34.67 -6.45
C GLY A 283 6.80 -34.64 -5.67
N LEU A 284 6.16 -35.82 -5.58
CA LEU A 284 4.88 -35.99 -4.88
C LEU A 284 5.09 -36.06 -3.37
N ARG A 285 4.57 -35.07 -2.64
CA ARG A 285 4.77 -34.93 -1.19
C ARG A 285 3.44 -34.75 -0.45
N PRO A 286 3.37 -35.08 0.85
CA PRO A 286 2.23 -34.70 1.69
C PRO A 286 1.97 -33.20 1.57
N LEU A 287 0.69 -32.82 1.54
CA LEU A 287 0.27 -31.42 1.48
C LEU A 287 0.68 -30.72 2.79
N ASP A 288 1.37 -29.58 2.67
CA ASP A 288 1.72 -28.74 3.82
C ASP A 288 0.59 -27.74 4.07
N PRO A 289 -0.15 -27.84 5.19
CA PRO A 289 -1.30 -26.98 5.46
C PRO A 289 -0.94 -25.48 5.57
N ALA A 290 0.31 -25.14 5.90
CA ALA A 290 0.73 -23.76 6.13
C ALA A 290 1.19 -23.03 4.87
N GLN A 291 1.51 -23.76 3.80
CA GLN A 291 1.91 -23.15 2.53
C GLN A 291 0.71 -22.50 1.83
N PRO A 292 0.95 -21.42 1.07
CA PRO A 292 -0.03 -20.89 0.14
C PRO A 292 -0.57 -21.96 -0.81
N VAL A 293 -1.88 -21.93 -1.05
CA VAL A 293 -2.49 -22.79 -2.07
C VAL A 293 -2.00 -22.38 -3.46
N SER A 294 -1.57 -23.38 -4.23
CA SER A 294 -0.91 -23.18 -5.53
C SER A 294 -1.61 -23.94 -6.65
N HIS A 295 -1.38 -23.49 -7.89
CA HIS A 295 -1.86 -24.12 -9.12
C HIS A 295 -3.39 -24.14 -9.24
N ILE A 296 -3.98 -22.97 -9.01
CA ILE A 296 -5.43 -22.72 -9.09
C ILE A 296 -5.76 -21.81 -10.28
N SER A 297 -6.92 -22.06 -10.89
CA SER A 297 -7.49 -21.21 -11.93
C SER A 297 -8.00 -19.88 -11.35
N TYR A 298 -8.25 -18.90 -12.22
CA TYR A 298 -8.98 -17.69 -11.83
C TYR A 298 -10.37 -18.05 -11.30
N TYR A 299 -11.05 -19.02 -11.93
CA TYR A 299 -12.38 -19.47 -11.49
C TYR A 299 -12.37 -20.08 -10.09
N GLU A 300 -11.38 -20.90 -9.76
CA GLU A 300 -11.19 -21.42 -8.41
C GLU A 300 -10.88 -20.30 -7.41
N ALA A 301 -10.02 -19.34 -7.80
CA ALA A 301 -9.65 -18.23 -6.93
C ALA A 301 -10.84 -17.31 -6.61
N ASP A 302 -11.65 -16.99 -7.62
CA ASP A 302 -12.88 -16.20 -7.47
C ASP A 302 -13.93 -16.93 -6.61
N ALA A 303 -14.13 -18.23 -6.87
CA ALA A 303 -15.07 -19.04 -6.09
C ALA A 303 -14.68 -19.18 -4.62
N TYR A 304 -13.38 -19.35 -4.34
CA TYR A 304 -12.88 -19.32 -2.97
C TYR A 304 -13.13 -17.95 -2.31
N ALA A 305 -12.82 -16.86 -3.01
CA ALA A 305 -12.99 -15.51 -2.47
C ALA A 305 -14.47 -15.22 -2.14
N ALA A 306 -15.40 -15.63 -3.02
CA ALA A 306 -16.83 -15.53 -2.80
C ALA A 306 -17.28 -16.35 -1.57
N TRP A 307 -16.82 -17.61 -1.43
CA TRP A 307 -17.10 -18.44 -0.26
C TRP A 307 -16.59 -17.81 1.05
N ALA A 308 -15.41 -17.17 1.01
CA ALA A 308 -14.82 -16.49 2.17
C ALA A 308 -15.50 -15.14 2.50
N GLY A 309 -16.55 -14.75 1.78
CA GLY A 309 -17.22 -13.44 1.94
C GLY A 309 -16.29 -12.27 1.61
N ALA A 310 -15.41 -12.47 0.61
CA ALA A 310 -14.42 -11.52 0.13
C ALA A 310 -14.48 -11.45 -1.41
N ARG A 311 -13.45 -10.86 -2.02
CA ARG A 311 -13.25 -10.82 -3.47
C ARG A 311 -11.75 -10.88 -3.80
N LEU A 312 -11.40 -11.03 -5.07
CA LEU A 312 -10.04 -10.77 -5.53
C LEU A 312 -9.76 -9.25 -5.59
N PRO A 313 -8.52 -8.79 -5.36
CA PRO A 313 -8.13 -7.40 -5.59
C PRO A 313 -8.15 -7.07 -7.09
N THR A 314 -8.41 -5.83 -7.46
CA THR A 314 -8.04 -5.33 -8.79
C THR A 314 -6.52 -5.20 -8.90
N GLU A 315 -5.97 -5.22 -10.11
CA GLU A 315 -4.53 -4.98 -10.30
C GLU A 315 -4.08 -3.60 -9.78
N ALA A 316 -4.98 -2.61 -9.81
CA ALA A 316 -4.71 -1.26 -9.33
C ALA A 316 -4.65 -1.19 -7.80
N GLU A 317 -5.57 -1.86 -7.10
CA GLU A 317 -5.53 -2.02 -5.64
C GLU A 317 -4.27 -2.74 -5.19
N TRP A 318 -3.92 -3.82 -5.90
CA TRP A 318 -2.73 -4.60 -5.62
C TRP A 318 -1.45 -3.76 -5.81
N GLU A 319 -1.34 -3.04 -6.93
CA GLU A 319 -0.17 -2.21 -7.23
C GLU A 319 -0.04 -1.03 -6.25
N HIS A 320 -1.16 -0.41 -5.89
CA HIS A 320 -1.18 0.66 -4.89
C HIS A 320 -0.66 0.15 -3.54
N ALA A 321 -1.13 -1.01 -3.10
CA ALA A 321 -0.69 -1.64 -1.86
C ALA A 321 0.79 -2.10 -1.93
N ALA A 322 1.24 -2.57 -3.09
CA ALA A 322 2.62 -2.98 -3.30
C ALA A 322 3.61 -1.79 -3.31
N GLY A 323 3.13 -0.55 -3.52
CA GLY A 323 3.98 0.64 -3.62
C GLY A 323 4.81 0.94 -2.36
N SER A 324 4.38 0.49 -1.19
CA SER A 324 5.11 0.62 0.08
C SER A 324 5.96 -0.60 0.43
N VAL A 325 6.01 -1.62 -0.43
CA VAL A 325 6.70 -2.89 -0.19
C VAL A 325 7.84 -3.04 -1.19
N ALA A 326 9.05 -3.31 -0.69
CA ALA A 326 10.17 -3.62 -1.58
C ALA A 326 9.88 -4.90 -2.38
N PRO A 327 10.23 -4.98 -3.69
CA PRO A 327 9.99 -6.14 -4.54
C PRO A 327 10.96 -7.29 -4.22
N GLN A 328 10.88 -7.78 -2.98
CA GLN A 328 11.69 -8.86 -2.42
C GLN A 328 10.76 -9.94 -1.87
N GLY A 329 11.17 -11.19 -1.97
CA GLY A 329 10.38 -12.32 -1.50
C GLY A 329 10.99 -13.66 -1.89
N ASN A 330 10.21 -14.71 -1.81
CA ASN A 330 10.64 -16.04 -2.21
C ASN A 330 10.61 -16.17 -3.74
N PHE A 331 11.75 -15.90 -4.38
CA PHE A 331 11.99 -16.09 -5.82
C PHE A 331 12.92 -17.29 -6.07
N ARG A 332 13.26 -17.56 -7.33
CA ARG A 332 14.07 -18.73 -7.71
C ARG A 332 15.42 -18.80 -6.99
N ASP A 333 16.05 -17.66 -6.73
CA ASP A 333 17.37 -17.58 -6.08
C ASP A 333 17.36 -17.99 -4.59
N SER A 334 16.18 -18.12 -3.97
CA SER A 334 16.03 -18.75 -2.66
C SER A 334 16.40 -20.25 -2.67
N GLY A 335 16.34 -20.87 -3.86
CA GLY A 335 16.48 -22.32 -4.03
C GLY A 335 15.33 -23.13 -3.43
N ALA A 336 14.23 -22.48 -3.01
CA ALA A 336 13.09 -23.15 -2.40
C ALA A 336 12.25 -23.93 -3.41
N LEU A 337 12.09 -23.41 -4.64
CA LEU A 337 11.31 -24.02 -5.73
C LEU A 337 9.91 -24.51 -5.30
N ALA A 338 9.35 -23.87 -4.28
CA ALA A 338 8.04 -24.10 -3.70
C ALA A 338 7.66 -22.85 -2.89
N ALA A 339 6.37 -22.53 -2.85
CA ALA A 339 5.85 -21.50 -1.96
C ALA A 339 6.19 -21.83 -0.49
N GLN A 340 6.49 -20.81 0.29
CA GLN A 340 6.79 -20.94 1.71
C GLN A 340 5.62 -20.42 2.54
N ALA A 341 5.47 -20.95 3.75
CA ALA A 341 4.55 -20.38 4.72
C ALA A 341 4.94 -18.92 5.03
N PRO A 342 3.97 -18.04 5.32
CA PRO A 342 4.22 -16.67 5.78
C PRO A 342 5.12 -16.71 7.02
N SER A 343 6.14 -15.86 7.05
CA SER A 343 7.18 -15.85 8.09
C SER A 343 7.14 -14.61 9.01
N GLY A 344 6.31 -13.61 8.70
CA GLY A 344 6.12 -12.40 9.51
C GLY A 344 4.79 -12.42 10.27
N ASN A 345 4.64 -11.48 11.20
CA ASN A 345 3.41 -11.28 11.98
C ASN A 345 2.79 -9.89 11.79
N GLU A 346 3.40 -9.02 10.98
CA GLU A 346 2.97 -7.63 10.79
C GLU A 346 3.09 -7.20 9.32
N GLY A 347 2.15 -6.39 8.86
CA GLY A 347 2.12 -5.82 7.51
C GLY A 347 1.76 -6.81 6.39
N LEU A 348 1.80 -6.32 5.14
CA LEU A 348 1.59 -7.15 3.96
C LEU A 348 2.78 -8.08 3.71
N GLN A 349 2.55 -9.37 3.82
CA GLN A 349 3.49 -10.45 3.58
C GLN A 349 3.26 -11.08 2.21
N GLN A 350 4.32 -11.64 1.62
CA GLN A 350 4.23 -12.41 0.37
C GLN A 350 3.61 -11.61 -0.80
N MET A 351 3.67 -10.28 -0.77
CA MET A 351 3.28 -9.44 -1.94
C MET A 351 4.19 -9.71 -3.14
N PHE A 352 5.38 -10.26 -2.92
CA PHE A 352 6.32 -10.58 -3.97
C PHE A 352 6.87 -11.98 -3.75
N GLY A 353 7.00 -12.74 -4.82
CA GLY A 353 7.43 -14.14 -4.77
C GLY A 353 6.37 -15.10 -4.24
N ASP A 354 6.77 -16.32 -3.92
CA ASP A 354 5.90 -17.46 -3.61
C ASP A 354 5.01 -17.89 -4.77
N LEU A 355 3.96 -17.11 -5.09
CA LEU A 355 2.98 -17.39 -6.13
C LEU A 355 2.51 -16.11 -6.81
N TRP A 356 2.22 -16.21 -8.11
CA TRP A 356 1.46 -15.18 -8.82
C TRP A 356 0.06 -15.04 -8.21
N GLU A 357 -0.33 -13.83 -7.86
CA GLU A 357 -1.62 -13.55 -7.24
C GLU A 357 -2.67 -13.17 -8.30
N TRP A 358 -3.73 -13.96 -8.44
CA TRP A 358 -4.85 -13.61 -9.31
C TRP A 358 -5.50 -12.28 -8.88
N THR A 359 -5.77 -11.42 -9.86
CA THR A 359 -6.56 -10.19 -9.69
C THR A 359 -7.88 -10.31 -10.45
N ARG A 360 -8.91 -9.55 -10.06
CA ARG A 360 -10.17 -9.41 -10.81
C ARG A 360 -10.08 -8.46 -12.02
N SER A 361 -8.88 -8.07 -12.43
CA SER A 361 -8.67 -7.20 -13.58
C SER A 361 -8.48 -8.03 -14.85
N ALA A 362 -9.28 -7.75 -15.87
CA ALA A 362 -9.01 -8.24 -17.21
C ALA A 362 -7.70 -7.64 -17.74
N TYR A 363 -6.93 -8.42 -18.49
CA TYR A 363 -5.71 -7.95 -19.14
C TYR A 363 -6.07 -7.08 -20.34
N LEU A 364 -6.23 -5.79 -20.07
CA LEU A 364 -6.57 -4.75 -21.04
C LEU A 364 -5.42 -3.75 -21.20
N PRO A 365 -5.34 -3.03 -22.34
CA PRO A 365 -4.40 -1.93 -22.51
C PRO A 365 -4.65 -0.84 -21.46
N TYR A 366 -3.59 -0.32 -20.86
CA TYR A 366 -3.69 0.90 -20.07
C TYR A 366 -4.10 2.10 -20.96
N PRO A 367 -4.80 3.11 -20.42
CA PRO A 367 -5.16 4.31 -21.17
C PRO A 367 -3.93 4.96 -21.84
N GLY A 368 -3.96 5.07 -23.16
CA GLY A 368 -2.85 5.61 -23.94
C GLY A 368 -1.78 4.60 -24.36
N TYR A 369 -1.92 3.32 -24.02
CA TYR A 369 -1.06 2.25 -24.54
C TYR A 369 -1.02 2.26 -26.07
N ARG A 370 0.19 2.10 -26.61
CA ARG A 370 0.45 1.92 -28.04
C ARG A 370 1.49 0.80 -28.20
N PRO A 371 1.24 -0.21 -29.04
CA PRO A 371 2.24 -1.23 -29.31
C PRO A 371 3.46 -0.59 -30.00
N ALA A 372 4.64 -1.15 -29.77
CA ALA A 372 5.85 -0.77 -30.50
C ALA A 372 5.70 -1.02 -32.01
N GLU A 373 6.42 -0.27 -32.84
CA GLU A 373 6.42 -0.50 -34.29
C GLU A 373 7.18 -1.79 -34.66
N GLY A 374 6.76 -2.43 -35.74
CA GLY A 374 7.38 -3.66 -36.26
C GLY A 374 6.98 -4.94 -35.51
N ALA A 375 7.67 -6.04 -35.80
CA ALA A 375 7.30 -7.37 -35.28
C ALA A 375 7.33 -7.44 -33.74
N VAL A 376 8.21 -6.68 -33.08
CA VAL A 376 8.30 -6.63 -31.62
C VAL A 376 7.02 -6.08 -30.97
N GLY A 377 6.22 -5.29 -31.69
CA GLY A 377 4.90 -4.81 -31.24
C GLY A 377 3.87 -5.92 -31.00
N GLU A 378 4.10 -7.13 -31.54
CA GLU A 378 3.24 -8.29 -31.29
C GLU A 378 3.44 -8.94 -29.92
N TYR A 379 4.43 -8.50 -29.13
CA TYR A 379 4.83 -9.16 -27.88
C TYR A 379 3.67 -9.26 -26.88
N ASN A 380 2.94 -8.16 -26.66
CA ASN A 380 1.91 -8.08 -25.62
C ASN A 380 0.53 -7.68 -26.14
N GLY A 381 0.42 -6.63 -26.96
CA GLY A 381 -0.86 -5.98 -27.27
C GLY A 381 -1.94 -6.90 -27.86
N LYS A 382 -1.56 -7.87 -28.70
CA LYS A 382 -2.52 -8.81 -29.31
C LYS A 382 -3.14 -9.82 -28.34
N PHE A 383 -2.59 -9.93 -27.14
CA PHE A 383 -3.06 -10.83 -26.09
C PHE A 383 -4.01 -10.17 -25.09
N MET A 384 -4.28 -8.86 -25.23
CA MET A 384 -5.12 -8.06 -24.33
C MET A 384 -6.63 -8.31 -24.52
N SER A 385 -7.04 -9.58 -24.47
CA SER A 385 -8.43 -10.02 -24.57
C SER A 385 -8.60 -11.41 -23.94
N GLY A 386 -9.69 -11.61 -23.18
CA GLY A 386 -10.06 -12.92 -22.62
C GLY A 386 -9.14 -13.48 -21.54
N GLN A 387 -8.19 -12.68 -21.04
CA GLN A 387 -7.22 -13.07 -20.02
C GLN A 387 -7.34 -12.17 -18.79
N PHE A 388 -6.86 -12.65 -17.65
CA PHE A 388 -6.85 -11.92 -16.38
C PHE A 388 -5.42 -11.69 -15.90
N VAL A 389 -5.24 -10.60 -15.17
CA VAL A 389 -3.93 -10.18 -14.68
C VAL A 389 -3.56 -10.89 -13.38
N LEU A 390 -2.29 -11.30 -13.27
CA LEU A 390 -1.66 -11.75 -12.03
C LEU A 390 -0.46 -10.87 -11.66
N ARG A 391 -0.18 -10.74 -10.36
CA ARG A 391 0.88 -9.87 -9.82
C ARG A 391 1.79 -10.62 -8.83
N GLY A 392 2.92 -10.00 -8.47
CA GLY A 392 3.81 -10.48 -7.39
C GLY A 392 4.98 -11.38 -7.79
N GLY A 393 4.87 -12.17 -8.86
CA GLY A 393 5.89 -13.18 -9.19
C GLY A 393 5.78 -14.44 -8.32
N ALA A 394 6.50 -15.49 -8.67
CA ALA A 394 6.43 -16.79 -7.98
C ALA A 394 7.81 -17.26 -7.50
N CYS A 395 7.82 -18.34 -6.71
CA CYS A 395 9.04 -19.03 -6.24
C CYS A 395 9.94 -19.60 -7.34
N VAL A 396 9.51 -19.51 -8.60
CA VAL A 396 10.25 -19.90 -9.80
C VAL A 396 10.64 -18.72 -10.69
N THR A 397 10.14 -17.52 -10.40
CA THR A 397 10.47 -16.29 -11.13
C THR A 397 11.94 -15.92 -10.90
N PRO A 398 12.72 -15.57 -11.94
CA PRO A 398 14.11 -15.15 -11.77
C PRO A 398 14.26 -13.88 -10.90
N PRO A 399 15.34 -13.78 -10.10
CA PRO A 399 15.59 -12.60 -9.28
C PRO A 399 15.77 -11.35 -10.15
N GLY A 400 15.22 -10.22 -9.72
CA GLY A 400 15.28 -8.95 -10.46
C GLY A 400 14.38 -8.89 -11.70
N HIS A 401 13.61 -9.95 -12.00
CA HIS A 401 12.65 -9.94 -13.10
C HIS A 401 11.33 -9.23 -12.75
N ILE A 402 10.96 -9.19 -11.46
CA ILE A 402 9.69 -8.64 -11.00
C ILE A 402 9.75 -7.13 -10.77
N ARG A 403 8.59 -6.47 -10.82
CA ARG A 403 8.34 -5.07 -10.43
C ARG A 403 6.98 -4.99 -9.78
N ALA A 404 6.75 -3.94 -8.98
CA ALA A 404 5.41 -3.60 -8.51
C ALA A 404 4.44 -3.40 -9.67
N THR A 405 4.89 -2.98 -10.86
CA THR A 405 4.11 -2.73 -12.08
C THR A 405 3.97 -3.93 -13.01
N TYR A 406 4.66 -5.05 -12.74
CA TYR A 406 4.70 -6.20 -13.65
C TYR A 406 3.31 -6.84 -13.82
N ARG A 407 2.83 -6.94 -15.07
CA ARG A 407 1.53 -7.55 -15.38
C ARG A 407 1.72 -8.90 -16.07
N ASN A 408 1.60 -9.98 -15.29
CA ASN A 408 1.48 -11.32 -15.88
C ASN A 408 0.02 -11.56 -16.27
N PHE A 409 -0.23 -12.45 -17.23
CA PHE A 409 -1.59 -12.69 -17.73
C PHE A 409 -1.76 -14.12 -18.24
N PHE A 410 -2.90 -14.72 -17.91
CA PHE A 410 -3.30 -16.04 -18.37
C PHE A 410 -4.81 -16.10 -18.59
N TYR A 411 -5.26 -17.10 -19.35
CA TYR A 411 -6.68 -17.39 -19.49
C TYR A 411 -7.26 -17.92 -18.16
N PRO A 412 -8.52 -17.60 -17.85
CA PRO A 412 -9.08 -17.84 -16.52
C PRO A 412 -9.17 -19.34 -16.14
N HIS A 413 -9.19 -20.25 -17.12
CA HIS A 413 -9.24 -21.69 -16.89
C HIS A 413 -7.89 -22.35 -16.63
N GLN A 414 -6.78 -21.66 -16.90
CA GLN A 414 -5.46 -22.25 -16.85
C GLN A 414 -4.96 -22.39 -15.41
N ARG A 415 -4.31 -23.52 -15.09
CA ARG A 415 -3.99 -23.94 -13.71
C ARG A 415 -2.53 -24.35 -13.46
N TRP A 416 -1.74 -24.59 -14.51
CA TRP A 416 -0.41 -25.21 -14.36
C TRP A 416 0.65 -24.23 -13.84
N MET A 417 0.42 -22.92 -14.03
CA MET A 417 1.29 -21.87 -13.51
C MET A 417 1.32 -21.87 -11.98
N PHE A 418 2.36 -21.29 -11.39
CA PHE A 418 2.48 -21.07 -9.95
C PHE A 418 1.57 -19.91 -9.51
N SER A 419 0.26 -20.10 -9.62
CA SER A 419 -0.77 -19.15 -9.21
C SER A 419 -1.30 -19.46 -7.81
N GLY A 420 -1.65 -18.42 -7.07
CA GLY A 420 -2.37 -18.46 -5.80
C GLY A 420 -3.38 -17.30 -5.74
N LEU A 421 -3.81 -16.94 -4.54
CA LEU A 421 -4.69 -15.80 -4.31
C LEU A 421 -4.43 -15.07 -3.00
N ARG A 422 -4.66 -13.76 -3.05
CA ARG A 422 -4.82 -12.87 -1.91
C ARG A 422 -6.25 -12.34 -1.91
N LEU A 423 -6.86 -12.29 -0.74
CA LEU A 423 -8.21 -11.76 -0.61
C LEU A 423 -8.21 -10.24 -0.50
N ALA A 424 -9.27 -9.62 -0.99
CA ALA A 424 -9.59 -8.22 -0.81
C ALA A 424 -11.03 -8.05 -0.29
N LYS A 425 -11.30 -6.95 0.39
CA LYS A 425 -12.63 -6.52 0.84
C LYS A 425 -12.83 -5.03 0.60
N ASP A 426 -14.08 -4.63 0.41
CA ASP A 426 -14.42 -3.22 0.34
C ASP A 426 -14.40 -2.58 1.74
N GLY A 427 -14.16 -1.26 1.77
CA GLY A 427 -14.02 -0.45 2.97
C GLY A 427 -12.66 -0.60 3.64
N ALA A 428 -12.13 0.49 4.20
CA ALA A 428 -10.81 0.54 4.84
C ALA A 428 -10.69 -0.32 6.13
N GLY A 429 -11.81 -0.82 6.69
CA GLY A 429 -11.83 -1.41 8.03
C GLY A 429 -11.49 -0.38 9.13
N GLU A 430 -11.83 -0.71 10.36
CA GLU A 430 -11.37 0.04 11.52
C GLU A 430 -9.88 -0.25 11.73
N GLY A 431 -8.98 0.65 11.31
CA GLY A 431 -7.59 0.60 11.79
C GLY A 431 -6.44 0.88 10.82
N VAL A 432 -6.64 1.03 9.49
CA VAL A 432 -5.56 1.51 8.60
C VAL A 432 -5.99 2.77 7.89
N ARG A 433 -5.77 3.89 8.58
CA ARG A 433 -5.52 5.17 7.94
C ARG A 433 -3.99 5.22 7.77
N PRO A 434 -3.40 5.72 6.65
CA PRO A 434 -2.09 6.38 6.78
C PRO A 434 -2.15 7.27 8.03
N SER A 435 -1.08 7.37 8.83
CA SER A 435 -1.16 8.33 9.94
C SER A 435 -1.61 9.65 9.32
N ASP A 436 -2.61 10.30 9.90
CA ASP A 436 -3.12 11.57 9.37
C ASP A 436 -1.95 12.52 9.04
N LEU A 437 -0.83 12.39 9.78
CA LEU A 437 0.43 13.07 9.55
C LEU A 437 1.04 12.82 8.16
N GLU A 438 1.26 11.58 7.72
CA GLU A 438 1.88 11.33 6.40
C GLU A 438 1.04 11.93 5.27
N THR A 439 -0.27 11.70 5.31
CA THR A 439 -1.21 12.21 4.30
C THR A 439 -1.18 13.73 4.23
N ASP A 440 -1.32 14.39 5.38
CA ASP A 440 -1.40 15.84 5.46
C ASP A 440 -0.06 16.50 5.11
N VAL A 441 1.07 15.90 5.51
CA VAL A 441 2.42 16.43 5.21
C VAL A 441 2.72 16.30 3.73
N VAL A 442 2.48 15.14 3.13
CA VAL A 442 2.71 14.92 1.70
C VAL A 442 1.81 15.85 0.86
N ALA A 443 0.52 15.92 1.18
CA ALA A 443 -0.41 16.81 0.48
C ALA A 443 -0.06 18.28 0.68
N GLY A 444 0.37 18.64 1.89
CA GLY A 444 0.75 19.99 2.28
C GLY A 444 2.00 20.50 1.60
N LEU A 445 3.06 19.69 1.57
CA LEU A 445 4.34 20.06 0.96
C LEU A 445 4.32 20.02 -0.57
N SER A 446 3.36 19.33 -1.18
CA SER A 446 3.16 19.27 -2.63
C SER A 446 2.49 20.52 -3.22
N ARG A 447 1.97 21.42 -2.39
CA ARG A 447 1.30 22.66 -2.83
C ARG A 447 2.32 23.74 -3.21
N SER A 448 1.89 24.68 -4.05
CA SER A 448 2.66 25.90 -4.33
C SER A 448 2.78 26.78 -3.09
N GLU A 449 1.71 26.86 -2.29
CA GLU A 449 1.72 27.43 -0.94
C GLU A 449 1.70 26.27 0.05
N LYS A 450 2.88 25.96 0.59
CA LYS A 450 3.04 24.79 1.47
C LYS A 450 2.33 25.05 2.79
N SER A 451 1.54 24.07 3.24
CA SER A 451 0.77 24.19 4.49
C SER A 451 0.64 22.85 5.19
N ILE A 452 0.79 22.80 6.50
CA ILE A 452 0.58 21.59 7.30
C ILE A 452 -0.44 21.90 8.41
N PRO A 453 -1.49 21.08 8.61
CA PRO A 453 -2.51 21.34 9.62
C PRO A 453 -1.95 21.40 11.05
N PRO A 454 -2.44 22.33 11.91
CA PRO A 454 -1.95 22.52 13.28
C PRO A 454 -2.23 21.34 14.21
N LYS A 455 -3.16 20.43 13.84
CA LYS A 455 -3.42 19.20 14.62
C LYS A 455 -2.16 18.34 14.79
N HIS A 456 -1.17 18.50 13.91
CA HIS A 456 0.09 17.77 13.95
C HIS A 456 1.12 18.33 14.93
N PHE A 457 0.85 19.49 15.55
CA PHE A 457 1.70 19.97 16.65
C PHE A 457 1.62 19.06 17.88
N TYR A 458 0.48 18.43 18.13
CA TYR A 458 0.18 17.78 19.42
C TYR A 458 0.67 16.34 19.51
N ASP A 459 1.98 16.12 19.31
CA ASP A 459 2.64 14.95 19.88
C ASP A 459 2.94 15.19 21.38
N ALA A 460 3.58 14.22 22.05
CA ALA A 460 3.88 14.36 23.48
C ALA A 460 4.68 15.65 23.79
N ARG A 461 5.74 15.91 22.99
CA ARG A 461 6.57 17.10 23.20
C ARG A 461 5.86 18.40 22.83
N GLY A 462 5.08 18.40 21.76
CA GLY A 462 4.29 19.57 21.38
C GLY A 462 3.22 19.90 22.41
N SER A 463 2.61 18.89 23.04
CA SER A 463 1.66 19.10 24.14
C SER A 463 2.35 19.76 25.34
N GLU A 464 3.54 19.31 25.73
CA GLU A 464 4.34 19.95 26.78
C GLU A 464 4.69 21.40 26.44
N LEU A 465 5.15 21.66 25.22
CA LEU A 465 5.48 22.99 24.75
C LEU A 465 4.27 23.92 24.75
N PHE A 466 3.08 23.40 24.39
CA PHE A 466 1.86 24.18 24.46
C PHE A 466 1.47 24.52 25.91
N GLU A 467 1.60 23.59 26.85
CA GLU A 467 1.39 23.89 28.27
C GLU A 467 2.37 24.97 28.75
N GLU A 468 3.65 24.89 28.39
CA GLU A 468 4.64 25.95 28.66
C GLU A 468 4.20 27.31 28.07
N ILE A 469 3.63 27.33 26.86
CA ILE A 469 3.08 28.55 26.23
C ILE A 469 1.96 29.13 27.09
N THR A 470 1.05 28.31 27.63
CA THR A 470 -0.09 28.80 28.41
C THR A 470 0.30 29.52 29.71
N GLU A 471 1.52 29.29 30.21
CA GLU A 471 2.07 29.94 31.41
C GLU A 471 2.82 31.25 31.10
N LEU A 472 3.07 31.55 29.82
CA LEU A 472 3.79 32.76 29.42
C LEU A 472 2.98 34.03 29.74
N PRO A 473 3.65 35.12 30.16
CA PRO A 473 2.97 36.38 30.44
C PRO A 473 2.27 36.94 29.18
N GLU A 474 2.88 36.77 28.00
CA GLU A 474 2.37 37.19 26.71
C GLU A 474 1.13 36.39 26.25
N TYR A 475 1.04 35.10 26.60
CA TYR A 475 -0.10 34.23 26.23
C TYR A 475 -1.30 34.44 27.15
N TYR A 476 -2.01 35.55 26.95
CA TYR A 476 -3.20 35.88 27.72
C TYR A 476 -4.40 34.90 27.61
N PRO A 477 -4.65 34.17 26.48
CA PRO A 477 -5.94 33.48 26.28
C PRO A 477 -6.34 32.55 27.43
N THR A 478 -5.43 31.68 27.87
CA THR A 478 -5.71 30.70 28.94
C THR A 478 -6.09 31.38 30.25
N ARG A 479 -5.31 32.38 30.67
CA ARG A 479 -5.53 33.11 31.93
C ARG A 479 -6.84 33.90 31.90
N THR A 480 -7.12 34.59 30.79
CA THR A 480 -8.35 35.36 30.63
C THR A 480 -9.58 34.45 30.59
N GLU A 481 -9.50 33.33 29.87
CA GLU A 481 -10.58 32.34 29.80
C GLU A 481 -10.87 31.74 31.18
N VAL A 482 -9.84 31.30 31.91
CA VAL A 482 -10.00 30.72 33.26
C VAL A 482 -10.69 31.72 34.20
N ALA A 483 -10.23 32.99 34.22
CA ALA A 483 -10.85 34.01 35.06
C ALA A 483 -12.32 34.28 34.68
N LEU A 484 -12.62 34.31 33.38
CA LEU A 484 -13.99 34.48 32.89
C LEU A 484 -14.85 33.27 33.25
N LEU A 485 -14.38 32.06 32.97
CA LEU A 485 -15.09 30.81 33.21
C LEU A 485 -15.42 30.62 34.68
N THR A 486 -14.46 30.87 35.59
CA THR A 486 -14.70 30.83 37.04
C THR A 486 -15.79 31.79 37.48
N ARG A 487 -15.83 33.00 36.92
CA ARG A 487 -16.86 34.00 37.24
C ARG A 487 -18.25 33.55 36.80
N ILE A 488 -18.37 32.92 35.63
CA ILE A 488 -19.67 32.57 35.02
C ILE A 488 -20.08 31.11 35.25
N ALA A 489 -19.24 30.30 35.91
CA ALA A 489 -19.49 28.88 36.13
C ALA A 489 -20.86 28.59 36.78
N PRO A 490 -21.37 29.38 37.76
CA PRO A 490 -22.71 29.18 38.30
C PRO A 490 -23.83 29.38 37.27
N GLU A 491 -23.66 30.33 36.35
CA GLU A 491 -24.63 30.58 35.26
C GLU A 491 -24.61 29.45 34.22
N ILE A 492 -23.42 28.93 33.90
CA ILE A 492 -23.26 27.77 33.02
C ILE A 492 -23.89 26.53 33.66
N ALA A 493 -23.60 26.26 34.94
CA ALA A 493 -24.13 25.11 35.66
C ALA A 493 -25.67 25.11 35.71
N ALA A 494 -26.30 26.28 35.86
CA ALA A 494 -27.76 26.42 35.83
C ALA A 494 -28.39 26.03 34.47
N ALA A 495 -27.60 26.01 33.40
CA ALA A 495 -28.03 25.60 32.07
C ALA A 495 -27.71 24.12 31.75
N ILE A 496 -27.03 23.40 32.65
CA ILE A 496 -26.69 21.97 32.50
C ILE A 496 -27.77 21.11 33.18
N PRO A 497 -28.52 20.30 32.40
CA PRO A 497 -29.54 19.39 32.96
C PRO A 497 -28.95 18.34 33.92
N ASP A 498 -29.77 17.85 34.85
CA ASP A 498 -29.37 16.77 35.76
C ASP A 498 -29.03 15.48 35.00
N GLY A 499 -27.93 14.83 35.40
CA GLY A 499 -27.47 13.56 34.83
C GLY A 499 -26.82 13.68 33.45
N SER A 500 -26.54 14.89 32.99
CA SER A 500 -25.95 15.17 31.66
C SER A 500 -24.59 14.50 31.46
N ALA A 501 -24.26 14.27 30.18
CA ALA A 501 -22.92 13.96 29.74
C ALA A 501 -22.22 15.22 29.21
N LEU A 502 -21.09 15.58 29.82
CA LEU A 502 -20.21 16.66 29.38
C LEU A 502 -19.19 16.10 28.38
N VAL A 503 -19.32 16.47 27.11
CA VAL A 503 -18.44 16.03 26.02
C VAL A 503 -17.45 17.14 25.70
N GLU A 504 -16.16 16.91 25.95
CA GLU A 504 -15.12 17.91 25.72
C GLU A 504 -14.33 17.64 24.44
N PHE A 505 -14.28 18.64 23.55
CA PHE A 505 -13.55 18.57 22.29
C PHE A 505 -12.12 19.11 22.50
N GLY A 506 -11.10 18.26 22.38
CA GLY A 506 -9.70 18.67 22.58
C GLY A 506 -9.39 18.96 24.05
N SER A 507 -9.50 17.92 24.90
CA SER A 507 -9.50 18.08 26.36
C SER A 507 -8.19 18.53 27.00
N GLY A 508 -7.03 18.32 26.36
CA GLY A 508 -5.73 18.73 26.89
C GLY A 508 -5.52 18.28 28.35
N ALA A 509 -5.07 19.20 29.22
CA ALA A 509 -4.90 18.95 30.67
C ALA A 509 -6.22 18.97 31.49
N SER A 510 -7.36 19.32 30.88
CA SER A 510 -8.69 19.41 31.51
C SER A 510 -8.76 20.34 32.75
N THR A 511 -7.88 21.33 32.85
CA THR A 511 -7.88 22.31 33.96
C THR A 511 -9.15 23.15 33.96
N LYS A 512 -9.63 23.55 32.77
CA LYS A 512 -10.84 24.36 32.60
C LYS A 512 -12.11 23.55 32.86
N THR A 513 -12.08 22.27 32.58
CA THR A 513 -13.18 21.32 32.82
C THR A 513 -13.54 21.25 34.30
N ARG A 514 -12.53 21.26 35.18
CA ARG A 514 -12.73 21.24 36.64
C ARG A 514 -13.60 22.39 37.13
N ILE A 515 -13.42 23.58 36.57
CA ILE A 515 -14.23 24.77 36.90
C ILE A 515 -15.72 24.51 36.61
N VAL A 516 -16.03 23.82 35.51
CA VAL A 516 -17.40 23.47 35.14
C VAL A 516 -17.92 22.33 36.03
N LEU A 517 -17.13 21.28 36.25
CA LEU A 517 -17.52 20.14 37.08
C LEU A 517 -17.76 20.52 38.55
N ASP A 518 -16.93 21.42 39.11
CA ASP A 518 -17.08 21.94 40.47
C ASP A 518 -18.37 22.75 40.64
N ALA A 519 -18.76 23.50 39.60
CA ALA A 519 -20.00 24.28 39.60
C ALA A 519 -21.25 23.44 39.27
N ALA A 520 -21.08 22.33 38.54
CA ALA A 520 -22.16 21.48 38.04
C ALA A 520 -22.02 20.02 38.53
N PRO A 521 -22.15 19.74 39.83
CA PRO A 521 -22.04 18.38 40.39
C PRO A 521 -23.11 17.41 39.86
N GLN A 522 -24.15 17.92 39.19
CA GLN A 522 -25.17 17.10 38.53
C GLN A 522 -24.72 16.42 37.22
N VAL A 523 -23.52 16.74 36.71
CA VAL A 523 -22.93 16.03 35.55
C VAL A 523 -22.61 14.58 35.95
N GLY A 524 -23.19 13.62 35.23
CA GLY A 524 -23.00 12.20 35.54
C GLY A 524 -21.91 11.50 34.73
N VAL A 525 -21.57 12.05 33.56
CA VAL A 525 -20.57 11.50 32.64
C VAL A 525 -19.69 12.62 32.11
N TYR A 526 -18.38 12.40 32.09
CA TYR A 526 -17.41 13.24 31.40
C TYR A 526 -16.74 12.43 30.29
N ALA A 527 -16.86 12.90 29.06
CA ALA A 527 -16.35 12.27 27.86
C ALA A 527 -15.32 13.19 27.17
N PRO A 528 -14.03 13.14 27.58
CA PRO A 528 -12.97 13.88 26.90
C PRO A 528 -12.63 13.25 25.56
N ILE A 529 -12.50 14.07 24.51
CA ILE A 529 -12.03 13.68 23.19
C ILE A 529 -10.67 14.33 22.94
N ASP A 530 -9.65 13.52 22.65
CA ASP A 530 -8.32 14.04 22.31
C ASP A 530 -7.56 13.11 21.36
N ILE A 531 -6.69 13.69 20.52
CA ILE A 531 -5.83 12.95 19.59
C ILE A 531 -4.59 12.39 20.30
N SER A 532 -4.14 13.07 21.37
CA SER A 532 -2.97 12.69 22.16
C SER A 532 -3.36 11.66 23.22
N ALA A 533 -2.91 10.41 23.01
CA ALA A 533 -3.17 9.32 23.95
C ALA A 533 -2.64 9.62 25.36
N SER A 534 -1.43 10.18 25.47
CA SER A 534 -0.80 10.48 26.76
C SER A 534 -1.53 11.60 27.50
N ALA A 535 -1.96 12.66 26.79
CA ALA A 535 -2.74 13.74 27.39
C ALA A 535 -4.10 13.22 27.87
N LEU A 536 -4.80 12.46 27.03
CA LEU A 536 -6.11 11.88 27.35
C LEU A 536 -6.07 10.96 28.56
N GLU A 537 -5.09 10.05 28.61
CA GLU A 537 -4.92 9.13 29.75
C GLU A 537 -4.56 9.86 31.04
N GLY A 538 -3.68 10.87 30.95
CA GLY A 538 -3.28 11.71 32.07
C GLY A 538 -4.47 12.49 32.64
N ALA A 539 -5.21 13.18 31.78
CA ALA A 539 -6.41 13.92 32.15
C ALA A 539 -7.49 13.01 32.74
N ALA A 540 -7.80 11.88 32.09
CA ALA A 540 -8.81 10.95 32.57
C ALA A 540 -8.45 10.36 33.94
N ARG A 541 -7.17 10.06 34.19
CA ARG A 541 -6.68 9.57 35.49
C ARG A 541 -6.83 10.63 36.58
N ALA A 542 -6.44 11.87 36.29
CA ALA A 542 -6.53 12.97 37.25
C ALA A 542 -7.99 13.28 37.60
N ILE A 543 -8.89 13.37 36.60
CA ILE A 543 -10.31 13.61 36.83
C ILE A 543 -10.97 12.47 37.63
N ARG A 544 -10.64 11.20 37.35
CA ARG A 544 -11.16 10.07 38.17
C ARG A 544 -10.72 10.13 39.64
N ALA A 545 -9.53 10.68 39.91
CA ALA A 545 -9.05 10.84 41.28
C ALA A 545 -9.75 12.00 42.01
N ASP A 546 -9.98 13.12 41.31
CA ASP A 546 -10.60 14.31 41.87
C ASP A 546 -12.14 14.16 42.02
N TYR A 547 -12.79 13.37 41.14
CA TYR A 547 -14.24 13.18 41.08
C TYR A 547 -14.63 11.68 41.05
N PRO A 548 -14.65 10.99 42.20
CA PRO A 548 -14.84 9.53 42.25
C PRO A 548 -16.24 9.06 41.82
N ASP A 549 -17.26 9.92 41.93
CA ASP A 549 -18.64 9.61 41.55
C ASP A 549 -18.94 9.91 40.06
N LEU A 550 -18.00 10.53 39.35
CA LEU A 550 -18.13 10.91 37.94
C LEU A 550 -17.68 9.76 37.03
N THR A 551 -18.54 9.37 36.09
CA THR A 551 -18.14 8.39 35.07
C THR A 551 -17.26 9.06 34.01
N VAL A 552 -15.99 8.66 33.91
CA VAL A 552 -15.04 9.21 32.92
C VAL A 552 -14.86 8.24 31.75
N ALA A 553 -15.36 8.63 30.57
CA ALA A 553 -15.41 7.86 29.34
C ALA A 553 -14.54 8.51 28.22
N PRO A 554 -13.20 8.32 28.25
CA PRO A 554 -12.29 8.96 27.31
C PRO A 554 -12.42 8.39 25.89
N LEU A 555 -12.36 9.26 24.88
CA LEU A 555 -12.39 8.93 23.47
C LEU A 555 -11.12 9.41 22.76
N ARG A 556 -10.26 8.46 22.36
CA ARG A 556 -9.09 8.78 21.54
C ARG A 556 -9.51 8.90 20.08
N ASP A 557 -9.74 10.12 19.61
CA ASP A 557 -10.11 10.38 18.21
C ASP A 557 -9.72 11.80 17.80
N ASP A 558 -9.68 12.04 16.48
CA ASP A 558 -9.68 13.40 15.94
C ASP A 558 -11.09 13.96 16.09
N PHE A 559 -11.27 14.93 16.98
CA PHE A 559 -12.58 15.51 17.29
C PHE A 559 -13.25 16.20 16.08
N THR A 560 -12.51 16.48 15.00
CA THR A 560 -13.08 16.97 13.73
C THR A 560 -13.78 15.88 12.93
N ASN A 561 -13.43 14.61 13.20
CA ASN A 561 -13.90 13.43 12.49
C ASN A 561 -14.66 12.45 13.40
N ALA A 562 -14.83 12.76 14.69
CA ALA A 562 -15.50 11.88 15.65
C ALA A 562 -16.93 11.53 15.17
N LEU A 563 -17.18 10.23 15.02
CA LEU A 563 -18.42 9.72 14.42
C LEU A 563 -19.48 9.33 15.44
N ARG A 564 -19.08 8.97 16.67
CA ARG A 564 -19.96 8.46 17.73
C ARG A 564 -19.42 8.83 19.11
N LEU A 565 -20.32 9.15 20.03
CA LEU A 565 -19.99 9.34 21.44
C LEU A 565 -19.90 7.98 22.16
N PRO A 566 -19.21 7.91 23.32
CA PRO A 566 -19.13 6.70 24.13
C PRO A 566 -20.50 6.19 24.58
N PRO A 567 -20.72 4.87 24.72
CA PRO A 567 -21.99 4.27 25.15
C PRO A 567 -22.51 4.83 26.49
N GLU A 568 -21.62 5.27 27.38
CA GLU A 568 -21.94 5.85 28.67
C GLU A 568 -22.78 7.15 28.55
N THR A 569 -22.72 7.80 27.39
CA THR A 569 -23.50 9.00 27.08
C THR A 569 -24.93 8.70 26.62
N GLU A 570 -25.27 7.44 26.31
CA GLU A 570 -26.58 7.06 25.76
C GLU A 570 -27.73 7.36 26.74
N GLY A 571 -28.82 7.93 26.20
CA GLY A 571 -30.02 8.25 26.98
C GLY A 571 -29.90 9.45 27.92
N ARG A 572 -28.78 10.19 27.87
CA ARG A 572 -28.53 11.38 28.71
C ARG A 572 -28.64 12.68 27.90
N PRO A 573 -28.99 13.81 28.52
CA PRO A 573 -28.78 15.11 27.91
C PRO A 573 -27.29 15.35 27.65
N ILE A 574 -26.95 15.88 26.48
CA ILE A 574 -25.56 16.10 26.07
C ILE A 574 -25.22 17.59 26.13
N VAL A 575 -24.11 17.90 26.79
CA VAL A 575 -23.52 19.24 26.81
C VAL A 575 -22.13 19.17 26.19
N GLY A 576 -21.95 19.80 25.05
CA GLY A 576 -20.63 19.99 24.46
C GLY A 576 -19.85 21.08 25.19
N PHE A 577 -18.55 20.88 25.31
CA PHE A 577 -17.60 21.86 25.84
C PHE A 577 -16.40 21.95 24.89
N PHE A 578 -16.16 23.12 24.32
CA PHE A 578 -15.01 23.39 23.46
C PHE A 578 -14.29 24.63 23.98
N PRO A 579 -13.53 24.49 25.08
CA PRO A 579 -12.82 25.61 25.68
C PRO A 579 -11.59 25.98 24.86
N GLY A 580 -11.01 27.13 25.17
CA GLY A 580 -9.89 27.72 24.46
C GLY A 580 -10.31 28.42 23.19
N SER A 581 -9.33 28.97 22.50
CA SER A 581 -9.49 29.64 21.21
C SER A 581 -9.37 28.67 20.03
N THR A 582 -9.44 27.36 20.26
CA THR A 582 -9.17 26.30 19.26
C THR A 582 -10.10 26.36 18.06
N ILE A 583 -11.34 26.84 18.20
CA ILE A 583 -12.23 27.09 17.06
C ILE A 583 -11.63 28.09 16.06
N GLY A 584 -10.75 28.98 16.53
CA GLY A 584 -9.98 29.89 15.70
C GLY A 584 -8.99 29.20 14.77
N ASN A 585 -8.67 27.92 15.00
CA ASN A 585 -7.74 27.17 14.15
C ASN A 585 -8.36 26.74 12.81
N PHE A 586 -9.68 26.86 12.70
CA PHE A 586 -10.42 26.58 11.49
C PHE A 586 -10.61 27.85 10.66
N THR A 587 -10.52 27.72 9.34
CA THR A 587 -11.08 28.74 8.43
C THR A 587 -12.58 28.90 8.67
N PRO A 588 -13.22 30.03 8.32
CA PRO A 588 -14.65 30.23 8.53
C PRO A 588 -15.53 29.10 7.96
N VAL A 589 -15.13 28.53 6.81
CA VAL A 589 -15.83 27.39 6.19
C VAL A 589 -15.66 26.12 7.04
N GLN A 590 -14.45 25.84 7.51
CA GLN A 590 -14.16 24.69 8.37
C GLN A 590 -14.84 24.83 9.74
N ALA A 591 -14.85 26.02 10.34
CA ALA A 591 -15.48 26.28 11.63
C ALA A 591 -17.00 26.06 11.53
N ARG A 592 -17.65 26.52 10.45
CA ARG A 592 -19.06 26.23 10.18
C ARG A 592 -19.31 24.73 10.05
N ALA A 593 -18.46 24.03 9.29
CA ALA A 593 -18.58 22.60 9.09
C ALA A 593 -18.43 21.82 10.41
N PHE A 594 -17.44 22.18 11.22
CA PHE A 594 -17.21 21.62 12.55
C PHE A 594 -18.40 21.86 13.47
N LEU A 595 -18.89 23.10 13.59
CA LEU A 595 -20.07 23.41 14.40
C LEU A 595 -21.29 22.60 13.95
N GLY A 596 -21.50 22.44 12.64
CA GLY A 596 -22.59 21.62 12.11
C GLY A 596 -22.42 20.12 12.40
N ALA A 597 -21.18 19.62 12.40
CA ALA A 597 -20.86 18.25 12.78
C ALA A 597 -21.06 18.01 14.28
N ALA A 598 -20.57 18.93 15.12
CA ALA A 598 -20.78 18.90 16.57
C ALA A 598 -22.28 18.87 16.90
N ARG A 599 -23.12 19.64 16.19
CA ARG A 599 -24.59 19.60 16.39
C ARG A 599 -25.17 18.23 16.12
N ARG A 600 -24.73 17.56 15.05
CA ARG A 600 -25.18 16.20 14.72
C ARG A 600 -24.70 15.18 15.74
N LEU A 601 -23.45 15.30 16.18
CA LEU A 601 -22.82 14.38 17.12
C LEU A 601 -23.46 14.50 18.52
N LEU A 602 -23.66 15.72 19.01
CA LEU A 602 -24.25 15.99 20.32
C LEU A 602 -25.77 15.73 20.35
N GLY A 603 -26.44 15.80 19.20
CA GLY A 603 -27.86 15.46 19.05
C GLY A 603 -28.81 16.65 19.25
N GLN A 604 -30.11 16.39 19.07
CA GLN A 604 -31.14 17.42 19.24
C GLN A 604 -31.32 17.79 20.72
N GLY A 605 -31.52 19.08 20.99
CA GLY A 605 -31.67 19.60 22.36
C GLY A 605 -30.36 19.70 23.15
N ALA A 606 -29.22 19.42 22.53
CA ALA A 606 -27.91 19.61 23.15
C ALA A 606 -27.56 21.10 23.33
N SER A 607 -26.77 21.37 24.36
CA SER A 607 -26.12 22.65 24.58
C SER A 607 -24.64 22.56 24.19
N PHE A 608 -24.04 23.65 23.72
CA PHE A 608 -22.62 23.68 23.39
C PHE A 608 -21.94 24.96 23.88
N ILE A 609 -20.99 24.82 24.80
CA ILE A 609 -20.21 25.91 25.37
C ILE A 609 -18.92 26.05 24.55
N VAL A 610 -18.69 27.20 23.94
CA VAL A 610 -17.56 27.43 23.03
C VAL A 610 -16.75 28.65 23.47
N GLY A 611 -15.44 28.49 23.64
CA GLY A 611 -14.50 29.59 23.84
C GLY A 611 -14.12 30.24 22.51
N ILE A 612 -14.00 31.57 22.51
CA ILE A 612 -13.56 32.35 21.33
C ILE A 612 -12.60 33.46 21.75
N ASP A 613 -11.55 33.64 20.96
CA ASP A 613 -10.65 34.76 21.16
C ASP A 613 -11.18 36.01 20.45
N ILE A 614 -11.31 37.13 21.17
CA ILE A 614 -11.87 38.36 20.61
C ILE A 614 -10.79 39.18 19.92
N ALA A 615 -11.11 39.80 18.79
CA ALA A 615 -10.20 40.69 18.08
C ALA A 615 -9.81 41.90 18.97
N LYS A 616 -8.52 42.21 19.00
CA LYS A 616 -7.92 43.23 19.87
C LYS A 616 -6.63 43.78 19.26
N ASP A 617 -5.91 44.59 20.03
CA ASP A 617 -4.65 45.21 19.62
C ASP A 617 -3.67 44.19 18.98
N PRO A 618 -3.19 44.44 17.75
CA PRO A 618 -2.27 43.53 17.07
C PRO A 618 -0.96 43.26 17.79
N ALA A 619 -0.40 44.22 18.55
CA ALA A 619 0.85 43.99 19.26
C ALA A 619 0.66 42.96 20.39
N THR A 620 -0.50 43.01 21.06
CA THR A 620 -0.90 41.99 22.04
C THR A 620 -1.09 40.62 21.38
N LEU A 621 -1.67 40.56 20.19
CA LEU A 621 -1.88 39.33 19.44
C LEU A 621 -0.56 38.71 18.96
N VAL A 622 0.34 39.51 18.38
CA VAL A 622 1.64 39.04 17.91
C VAL A 622 2.48 38.52 19.07
N ALA A 623 2.54 39.25 20.19
CA ALA A 623 3.31 38.82 21.37
C ALA A 623 2.85 37.46 21.92
N ALA A 624 1.56 37.14 21.82
CA ALA A 624 1.04 35.84 22.24
C ALA A 624 1.47 34.68 21.32
N TYR A 625 1.88 34.94 20.07
CA TYR A 625 2.29 33.90 19.12
C TYR A 625 3.78 33.98 18.76
N ASP A 626 4.51 34.97 19.28
CA ASP A 626 5.94 35.17 19.10
C ASP A 626 6.55 35.66 20.42
N ASP A 627 6.59 34.77 21.40
CA ASP A 627 7.02 35.08 22.76
C ASP A 627 8.54 35.33 22.83
N ALA A 628 8.94 36.21 23.76
CA ALA A 628 10.35 36.60 23.91
C ALA A 628 11.27 35.45 24.37
N ARG A 629 10.71 34.37 24.93
CA ARG A 629 11.46 33.19 25.37
C ARG A 629 11.65 32.15 24.25
N GLY A 630 10.98 32.31 23.11
CA GLY A 630 11.05 31.43 21.94
C GLY A 630 10.37 30.07 22.14
N VAL A 631 9.46 29.93 23.11
CA VAL A 631 8.76 28.67 23.36
C VAL A 631 7.81 28.35 22.20
N THR A 632 7.10 29.34 21.68
CA THR A 632 6.19 29.23 20.53
C THR A 632 6.95 28.90 19.24
N ALA A 633 8.15 29.46 19.08
CA ALA A 633 9.05 29.08 17.99
C ALA A 633 9.48 27.61 18.09
N ALA A 634 9.81 27.13 19.30
CA ALA A 634 10.14 25.72 19.54
C ALA A 634 8.93 24.81 19.28
N PHE A 635 7.72 25.22 19.69
CA PHE A 635 6.47 24.52 19.41
C PHE A 635 6.21 24.38 17.91
N ASN A 636 6.37 25.45 17.14
CA ASN A 636 6.20 25.41 15.69
C ASN A 636 7.25 24.50 15.03
N LYS A 637 8.53 24.63 15.40
CA LYS A 637 9.62 23.80 14.86
C LYS A 637 9.52 22.33 15.23
N ASN A 638 8.88 21.98 16.35
CA ASN A 638 8.63 20.60 16.75
C ASN A 638 7.89 19.80 15.67
N LEU A 639 7.08 20.46 14.83
CA LEU A 639 6.44 19.83 13.68
C LEU A 639 7.47 19.19 12.73
N LEU A 640 8.57 19.87 12.43
CA LEU A 640 9.64 19.32 11.58
C LEU A 640 10.37 18.16 12.28
N THR A 641 10.62 18.28 13.59
CA THR A 641 11.20 17.19 14.39
C THR A 641 10.33 15.93 14.32
N ARG A 642 9.01 16.10 14.46
CA ARG A 642 8.04 15.02 14.36
C ARG A 642 8.05 14.38 12.97
N ILE A 643 8.06 15.18 11.91
CA ILE A 643 8.11 14.70 10.52
C ILE A 643 9.41 13.92 10.25
N ASN A 644 10.56 14.39 10.73
CA ASN A 644 11.83 13.66 10.65
C ASN A 644 11.74 12.29 11.34
N ARG A 645 11.19 12.26 12.56
CA ARG A 645 11.07 11.05 13.38
C ARG A 645 10.11 10.03 12.78
N GLU A 646 8.91 10.46 12.36
CA GLU A 646 7.82 9.55 11.98
C GLU A 646 7.80 9.21 10.50
N LEU A 647 8.25 10.11 9.62
CA LEU A 647 8.18 9.94 8.15
C LEU A 647 9.55 9.76 7.49
N GLY A 648 10.60 9.55 8.29
CA GLY A 648 11.97 9.37 7.80
C GLY A 648 12.49 10.59 7.03
N ALA A 649 12.11 11.79 7.45
CA ALA A 649 12.52 13.03 6.80
C ALA A 649 13.89 13.56 7.28
N ASP A 650 14.46 14.49 6.53
CA ASP A 650 15.80 15.06 6.74
C ASP A 650 15.82 16.59 6.93
N PHE A 651 14.75 17.20 7.46
CA PHE A 651 14.72 18.64 7.75
C PHE A 651 15.85 19.06 8.71
N ASP A 652 16.64 20.05 8.32
CA ASP A 652 17.56 20.77 9.21
C ASP A 652 16.81 21.92 9.89
N LEU A 653 16.46 21.78 11.17
CA LEU A 653 15.69 22.79 11.91
C LEU A 653 16.41 24.13 12.07
N SER A 654 17.75 24.16 11.91
CA SER A 654 18.53 25.40 12.02
C SER A 654 18.35 26.31 10.80
N THR A 655 17.82 25.79 9.69
CA THR A 655 17.62 26.52 8.43
C THR A 655 16.17 26.93 8.22
N PHE A 656 15.33 26.80 9.24
CA PHE A 656 13.96 27.31 9.26
C PHE A 656 13.79 28.31 10.40
N GLU A 657 13.10 29.41 10.16
CA GLU A 657 12.75 30.42 11.18
C GLU A 657 11.25 30.41 11.46
N HIS A 658 10.89 30.64 12.72
CA HIS A 658 9.49 30.84 13.10
C HIS A 658 9.06 32.26 12.75
N GLN A 659 7.85 32.43 12.23
CA GLN A 659 7.25 33.73 12.00
C GLN A 659 5.77 33.71 12.39
N ALA A 660 5.33 34.71 13.16
CA ALA A 660 3.93 34.96 13.47
C ALA A 660 3.46 36.27 12.79
N ILE A 661 2.32 36.21 12.10
CA ILE A 661 1.79 37.34 11.31
C ILE A 661 0.36 37.63 11.71
N TRP A 662 0.03 38.90 12.01
CA TRP A 662 -1.35 39.36 12.11
C TRP A 662 -1.90 39.70 10.72
N ASN A 663 -2.86 38.92 10.24
CA ASN A 663 -3.60 39.20 9.03
C ASN A 663 -4.89 39.97 9.36
N ALA A 664 -4.85 41.30 9.23
CA ALA A 664 -5.97 42.16 9.56
C ALA A 664 -7.20 41.97 8.65
N ALA A 665 -7.00 41.58 7.39
CA ALA A 665 -8.09 41.39 6.43
C ALA A 665 -8.96 40.18 6.81
N GLU A 666 -8.31 39.09 7.18
CA GLU A 666 -8.96 37.84 7.62
C GLU A 666 -9.25 37.82 9.13
N SER A 667 -8.69 38.78 9.90
CA SER A 667 -8.79 38.85 11.36
C SER A 667 -8.25 37.58 12.04
N ARG A 668 -7.02 37.17 11.68
CA ARG A 668 -6.37 35.97 12.23
C ARG A 668 -4.88 36.15 12.45
N MET A 669 -4.34 35.45 13.44
CA MET A 669 -2.91 35.16 13.51
C MET A 669 -2.56 34.01 12.57
N GLU A 670 -1.40 34.08 11.94
CA GLU A 670 -0.84 33.02 11.11
C GLU A 670 0.55 32.65 11.64
N MET A 671 0.85 31.35 11.72
CA MET A 671 2.19 30.88 12.05
C MET A 671 2.82 30.20 10.84
N HIS A 672 4.10 30.51 10.62
CA HIS A 672 4.87 30.01 9.49
C HIS A 672 6.23 29.48 9.94
N LEU A 673 6.75 28.52 9.18
CA LEU A 673 8.15 28.13 9.17
C LEU A 673 8.78 28.60 7.86
N VAL A 674 9.72 29.54 7.94
CA VAL A 674 10.34 30.21 6.80
C VAL A 674 11.69 29.57 6.49
N SER A 675 11.89 29.12 5.26
CA SER A 675 13.18 28.58 4.81
C SER A 675 14.22 29.70 4.70
N CYS A 676 15.35 29.60 5.42
CA CYS A 676 16.38 30.65 5.40
C CYS A 676 17.28 30.60 4.16
N LYS A 677 17.22 29.51 3.37
CA LYS A 677 18.05 29.29 2.18
C LYS A 677 17.31 28.44 1.15
N ASP A 678 17.84 28.39 -0.07
CA ASP A 678 17.41 27.39 -1.05
C ASP A 678 17.81 25.99 -0.55
N GLN A 679 16.85 25.08 -0.40
CA GLN A 679 17.09 23.74 0.11
C GLN A 679 16.07 22.72 -0.39
N VAL A 680 16.43 21.44 -0.24
CA VAL A 680 15.56 20.30 -0.55
C VAL A 680 15.45 19.46 0.70
N ALA A 681 14.22 19.14 1.11
CA ALA A 681 13.95 18.16 2.16
C ALA A 681 13.33 16.92 1.54
N HIS A 682 13.77 15.74 1.97
CA HIS A 682 13.19 14.45 1.66
C HIS A 682 12.22 14.07 2.77
N VAL A 683 10.99 13.70 2.42
CA VAL A 683 9.94 13.30 3.37
C VAL A 683 9.17 12.13 2.77
N ALA A 684 9.02 11.02 3.50
CA ALA A 684 8.32 9.82 3.02
C ALA A 684 8.80 9.36 1.62
N GLY A 685 10.12 9.41 1.38
CA GLY A 685 10.74 9.04 0.10
C GLY A 685 10.55 10.03 -1.06
N ARG A 686 10.01 11.23 -0.81
CA ARG A 686 9.76 12.27 -1.82
C ARG A 686 10.58 13.52 -1.55
N ALA A 687 11.07 14.19 -2.60
CA ALA A 687 11.85 15.42 -2.49
C ALA A 687 10.98 16.67 -2.65
N TYR A 688 11.08 17.60 -1.71
CA TYR A 688 10.37 18.89 -1.71
C TYR A 688 11.38 20.04 -1.71
N ARG A 689 11.26 20.94 -2.69
CA ARG A 689 12.12 22.12 -2.82
C ARG A 689 11.54 23.30 -2.06
N PHE A 690 12.43 24.07 -1.43
CA PHE A 690 12.15 25.33 -0.75
C PHE A 690 13.10 26.40 -1.28
N ALA A 691 12.57 27.52 -1.75
CA ALA A 691 13.36 28.73 -1.99
C ALA A 691 13.64 29.46 -0.67
N ALA A 692 14.71 30.26 -0.62
CA ALA A 692 14.93 31.18 0.49
C ALA A 692 13.74 32.14 0.65
N GLY A 693 13.20 32.26 1.86
CA GLY A 693 11.99 33.01 2.18
C GLY A 693 10.68 32.26 1.93
N GLU A 694 10.70 31.07 1.33
CA GLU A 694 9.50 30.27 1.15
C GLU A 694 9.01 29.72 2.49
N THR A 695 7.69 29.74 2.71
CA THR A 695 7.10 29.38 4.01
C THR A 695 6.30 28.08 3.96
N ILE A 696 6.26 27.39 5.09
CA ILE A 696 5.25 26.40 5.42
C ILE A 696 4.27 27.07 6.37
N HIS A 697 3.01 27.24 5.96
CA HIS A 697 1.93 27.72 6.84
C HIS A 697 1.53 26.59 7.80
N THR A 698 1.66 26.81 9.12
CA THR A 698 1.44 25.77 10.13
C THR A 698 0.23 26.01 11.02
N GLU A 699 -0.25 27.25 11.18
CA GLU A 699 -1.45 27.54 11.97
C GLU A 699 -2.22 28.77 11.48
N ASN A 700 -3.53 28.73 11.60
CA ASN A 700 -4.38 29.93 11.68
C ASN A 700 -4.89 30.07 13.11
N SER A 701 -5.10 31.29 13.60
CA SER A 701 -5.91 31.52 14.80
C SER A 701 -6.77 32.76 14.61
N TYR A 702 -8.00 32.53 14.14
CA TYR A 702 -9.01 33.55 13.92
C TYR A 702 -9.47 34.20 15.22
N LYS A 703 -9.62 35.52 15.16
CA LYS A 703 -10.15 36.35 16.24
C LYS A 703 -11.52 36.87 15.83
N PHE A 704 -12.47 36.77 16.75
CA PHE A 704 -13.89 36.96 16.48
C PHE A 704 -14.41 38.27 17.07
N THR A 705 -15.56 38.69 16.54
CA THR A 705 -16.51 39.51 17.31
C THR A 705 -17.67 38.61 17.70
N LEU A 706 -18.39 38.95 18.79
CA LEU A 706 -19.56 38.17 19.21
C LEU A 706 -20.60 38.05 18.08
N ALA A 707 -20.83 39.14 17.33
CA ALA A 707 -21.75 39.14 16.20
C ALA A 707 -21.31 38.17 15.09
N ARG A 708 -20.04 38.22 14.66
CA ARG A 708 -19.52 37.32 13.63
C ARG A 708 -19.57 35.85 14.05
N PHE A 709 -19.29 35.55 15.32
CA PHE A 709 -19.39 34.18 15.82
C PHE A 709 -20.85 33.72 15.90
N ALA A 710 -21.77 34.59 16.32
CA ALA A 710 -23.20 34.28 16.34
C ALA A 710 -23.73 33.96 14.93
N ASP A 711 -23.34 34.73 13.91
CA ASP A 711 -23.70 34.47 12.52
C ASP A 711 -23.14 33.13 12.02
N LEU A 712 -21.87 32.84 12.35
CA LEU A 712 -21.22 31.57 12.02
C LEU A 712 -21.96 30.38 12.64
N ALA A 713 -22.24 30.44 13.96
CA ALA A 713 -22.97 29.42 14.69
C ALA A 713 -24.40 29.25 14.15
N GLY A 714 -25.09 30.36 13.89
CA GLY A 714 -26.42 30.39 13.25
C GLY A 714 -26.44 29.66 11.91
N SER A 715 -25.45 29.91 11.06
CA SER A 715 -25.32 29.23 9.76
C SER A 715 -25.04 27.73 9.86
N ALA A 716 -24.53 27.26 11.01
CA ALA A 716 -24.34 25.85 11.34
C ALA A 716 -25.57 25.23 12.04
N GLY A 717 -26.62 26.02 12.27
CA GLY A 717 -27.88 25.59 12.86
C GLY A 717 -27.93 25.68 14.39
N TRP A 718 -27.00 26.39 15.02
CA TRP A 718 -27.02 26.68 16.45
C TRP A 718 -27.70 28.02 16.74
N ARG A 719 -28.32 28.15 17.91
CA ARG A 719 -28.81 29.44 18.42
C ARG A 719 -27.97 29.88 19.61
N VAL A 720 -27.52 31.13 19.64
CA VAL A 720 -26.87 31.71 20.82
C VAL A 720 -27.90 31.85 21.94
N ALA A 721 -27.68 31.15 23.05
CA ALA A 721 -28.50 31.22 24.25
C ALA A 721 -27.97 32.31 25.21
N SER A 722 -26.66 32.33 25.43
CA SER A 722 -25.97 33.31 26.28
C SER A 722 -24.57 33.59 25.75
N GLN A 723 -24.02 34.76 26.09
CA GLN A 723 -22.66 35.15 25.72
C GLN A 723 -22.03 35.99 26.83
N TRP A 724 -20.77 35.75 27.11
CA TRP A 724 -20.00 36.48 28.12
C TRP A 724 -18.66 36.91 27.54
N ILE A 725 -18.20 38.09 27.94
CA ILE A 725 -16.91 38.64 27.54
C ILE A 725 -16.12 39.06 28.78
N SER A 726 -14.82 38.82 28.76
CA SER A 726 -13.90 39.30 29.78
C SER A 726 -13.53 40.77 29.54
N PRO A 727 -12.98 41.47 30.54
CA PRO A 727 -12.20 42.68 30.31
C PRO A 727 -11.01 42.44 29.36
N ASP A 728 -10.39 43.53 28.89
CA ASP A 728 -9.22 43.44 28.03
C ASP A 728 -8.00 42.80 28.74
N PRO A 729 -7.23 41.93 28.04
CA PRO A 729 -7.42 41.50 26.65
C PRO A 729 -8.61 40.53 26.51
N ALA A 730 -9.63 40.94 25.75
CA ALA A 730 -10.94 40.29 25.74
C ALA A 730 -10.95 38.84 25.22
N PHE A 731 -11.63 37.95 25.93
CA PHE A 731 -11.97 36.59 25.53
C PHE A 731 -13.47 36.38 25.70
N GLY A 732 -14.08 35.60 24.80
CA GLY A 732 -15.50 35.32 24.81
C GLY A 732 -15.81 33.87 25.14
N ILE A 733 -16.88 33.64 25.88
CA ILE A 733 -17.50 32.31 26.03
C ILE A 733 -18.94 32.43 25.55
N VAL A 734 -19.38 31.49 24.71
CA VAL A 734 -20.71 31.49 24.11
C VAL A 734 -21.39 30.16 24.41
N LEU A 735 -22.63 30.23 24.92
CA LEU A 735 -23.49 29.07 25.10
C LEU A 735 -24.46 28.98 23.92
N LEU A 736 -24.42 27.86 23.21
CA LEU A 736 -25.25 27.55 22.06
C LEU A 736 -26.31 26.50 22.41
N GLY A 737 -27.48 26.54 21.77
CA GLY A 737 -28.51 25.50 21.82
C GLY A 737 -28.85 24.96 20.43
N ALA A 738 -29.00 23.63 20.33
CA ALA A 738 -29.21 22.88 19.07
C ALA A 738 -30.65 22.86 18.57
#